data_AF-A0A1F2R4C6-F1
#
_entry.id   AF-A0A1F2R4C6-F1
#
_cell.length_a   1.000
_cell.length_b   1.000
_cell.length_c   1.000
_cell.angle_alpha   90.00
_cell.angle_beta   90.00
_cell.angle_gamma   90.00
#
_symmetry.space_group_name_H-M   'P 1'
#
loop_
_entity.id
_entity.type
_entity.pdbx_description
1 polymer ?
#
loop_
_entity_poly.entity_id
_entity_poly.type
_entity_poly.pdbx_seq_one_letter_code
_entity_poly.pdbx_strand_id
1 'polypeptide(L)'
;MRFKNRVDAGRQLAARLSEYAHRSDVIVLALPRGGVPVAFEVASKLSVPLDVFLVRKLGVPGHAELAMGAIAAGGVEVLSEDLIRDIGIPRALVQQVAVRERMELERRDALFRGNRHPPIVRDRTVVLIDDGLATGSTMHAAILALRQQAPARIVVAVPVGARDTCDALGRLADEVVCLETPEPFRAVGLWYEEFAQTSDEEVARLLTAAGHGAAGPASPPVKKSNPDAQKSSAQEIVRQRAVKLSGDPHQYDALIDGIGDARLVLLGEASHGTHEFYRERAFITRRLITEKGFAAVAVEADWPDAYRVNRFVRGTGSDEDSVESLADFGRFPTWMWRNADVLDFIGWLRTSNDGKPADARAGFYGLDLYSLRASMRAVLTYLEKVDPKAARRARTHYGCFDQFGDEMQAYAYATWQGIGPSCEREVMAELVELHRRGAEYASRDGRVAADEFFFAEQNARLVRNAEGYYRTMFGGRVESWNLRDQHMTESLRHLMQFLDKSHPRSRVVVWAHNSHLGDARATEMGQSGELNVGQLVRERFGAEAVLVGFTTSTGTVTAATEWDGPAHRRHVRPALAGSYERIFHETGIPRFLLPLRTDLDLASALAGPHLERAIGVIYAPDTERRSHYFHARLAEQFDFVLHIDETRAVEPLERTAAWEAGEVAETYPSGL
;
A
#
# COMPACT_ATOMS: atom_id res chain seq x y z
N MET A 1 10.75 34.77 -37.63
CA MET A 1 9.32 34.94 -38.01
C MET A 1 8.44 34.71 -36.77
N ARG A 2 7.18 35.16 -36.68
CA ARG A 2 6.25 34.77 -35.60
C ARG A 2 5.25 33.75 -36.16
N PHE A 3 4.96 32.71 -35.39
CA PHE A 3 3.92 31.72 -35.69
C PHE A 3 2.56 32.29 -35.29
N LYS A 4 1.50 31.96 -36.02
CA LYS A 4 0.15 32.42 -35.64
C LYS A 4 -0.29 31.79 -34.33
N ASN A 5 -0.15 30.47 -34.21
CA ASN A 5 -0.46 29.67 -33.03
C ASN A 5 0.27 28.33 -33.10
N ARG A 6 0.07 27.44 -32.11
CA ARG A 6 0.71 26.11 -32.07
C ARG A 6 0.38 25.22 -33.26
N VAL A 7 -0.80 25.39 -33.87
CA VAL A 7 -1.21 24.64 -35.06
C VAL A 7 -0.38 25.06 -36.28
N ASP A 8 -0.23 26.36 -36.51
CA ASP A 8 0.61 26.90 -37.59
C ASP A 8 2.08 26.46 -37.42
N ALA A 9 2.61 26.56 -36.20
CA ALA A 9 3.95 26.10 -35.87
C ALA A 9 4.15 24.60 -36.15
N GLY A 10 3.19 23.75 -35.77
CA GLY A 10 3.22 22.31 -36.04
C GLY A 10 3.23 21.98 -37.54
N ARG A 11 2.46 22.70 -38.35
CA ARG A 11 2.44 22.51 -39.82
C ARG A 11 3.77 22.87 -40.47
N GLN A 12 4.39 23.96 -40.04
CA GLN A 12 5.71 24.37 -40.53
C GLN A 12 6.79 23.39 -40.07
N LEU A 13 6.72 22.90 -38.83
CA LEU A 13 7.64 21.91 -38.29
C LEU A 13 7.54 20.58 -39.05
N ALA A 14 6.32 20.15 -39.38
CA ALA A 14 6.07 18.94 -40.16
C ALA A 14 6.74 18.97 -41.55
N ALA A 15 6.81 20.13 -42.20
CA ALA A 15 7.47 20.26 -43.49
C ALA A 15 8.99 19.96 -43.41
N ARG A 16 9.63 20.34 -42.30
CA ARG A 16 11.04 20.07 -42.04
C ARG A 16 11.32 18.62 -41.62
N LEU A 17 10.31 17.91 -41.15
CA LEU A 17 10.37 16.49 -40.75
C LEU A 17 9.86 15.53 -41.83
N SER A 18 9.73 15.98 -43.09
CA SER A 18 9.13 15.19 -44.17
C SER A 18 9.85 13.88 -44.48
N GLU A 19 11.14 13.75 -44.14
CA GLU A 19 11.90 12.50 -44.27
C GLU A 19 11.40 11.36 -43.37
N TYR A 20 10.64 11.69 -42.31
CA TYR A 20 10.06 10.74 -41.37
C TYR A 20 8.65 10.26 -41.78
N ALA A 21 8.09 10.78 -42.87
CA ALA A 21 6.73 10.47 -43.29
C ALA A 21 6.54 9.00 -43.67
N HIS A 22 5.41 8.42 -43.28
CA HIS A 22 4.98 7.04 -43.58
C HIS A 22 5.92 5.92 -43.13
N ARG A 23 6.87 6.22 -42.25
CA ARG A 23 7.78 5.22 -41.67
C ARG A 23 7.11 4.48 -40.52
N SER A 24 7.10 3.15 -40.59
CA SER A 24 6.53 2.28 -39.55
C SER A 24 7.38 2.21 -38.27
N ASP A 25 8.67 2.56 -38.36
CA ASP A 25 9.59 2.60 -37.22
C ASP A 25 9.58 3.95 -36.49
N VAL A 26 8.82 4.94 -36.96
CA VAL A 26 8.75 6.27 -36.35
C VAL A 26 7.55 6.39 -35.40
N ILE A 27 7.76 7.04 -34.25
CA ILE A 27 6.71 7.48 -33.34
C ILE A 27 6.94 8.93 -32.92
N VAL A 28 5.87 9.73 -32.92
CA VAL A 28 5.90 11.10 -32.40
C VAL A 28 5.47 11.07 -30.93
N LEU A 29 6.32 11.63 -30.07
CA LEU A 29 6.04 11.79 -28.65
C LEU A 29 5.99 13.28 -28.29
N ALA A 30 4.89 13.71 -27.69
CA ALA A 30 4.70 15.08 -27.27
C ALA A 30 4.99 15.28 -25.78
N LEU A 31 5.70 16.36 -25.43
CA LEU A 31 5.80 16.84 -24.05
C LEU A 31 4.58 17.72 -23.73
N PRO A 32 3.72 17.31 -22.77
CA PRO A 32 2.55 18.10 -22.45
C PRO A 32 2.86 19.31 -21.56
N ARG A 33 2.07 20.38 -21.66
CA ARG A 33 0.81 20.46 -22.43
C ARG A 33 1.00 21.08 -23.81
N GLY A 34 1.84 22.10 -23.90
CA GLY A 34 2.02 22.92 -25.10
C GLY A 34 2.54 22.15 -26.32
N GLY A 35 3.36 21.12 -26.13
CA GLY A 35 3.86 20.30 -27.23
C GLY A 35 2.80 19.47 -27.96
N VAL A 36 1.66 19.16 -27.33
CA VAL A 36 0.66 18.23 -27.89
C VAL A 36 -0.03 18.80 -29.14
N PRO A 37 -0.54 20.05 -29.17
CA PRO A 37 -1.07 20.64 -30.40
C PRO A 37 -0.06 20.70 -31.56
N VAL A 38 1.22 20.97 -31.27
CA VAL A 38 2.28 21.00 -32.30
C VAL A 38 2.51 19.58 -32.84
N ALA A 39 2.67 18.62 -31.94
CA ALA A 39 2.91 17.22 -32.27
C ALA A 39 1.75 16.57 -33.03
N PHE A 40 0.51 16.98 -32.73
CA PHE A 40 -0.68 16.51 -33.45
C PHE A 40 -0.63 16.85 -34.93
N GLU A 41 -0.27 18.08 -35.30
CA GLU A 41 -0.15 18.49 -36.70
C GLU A 41 1.03 17.76 -37.39
N VAL A 42 2.15 17.58 -36.67
CA VAL A 42 3.31 16.83 -37.18
C VAL A 42 2.94 15.37 -37.45
N ALA A 43 2.40 14.66 -36.46
CA ALA A 43 2.00 13.27 -36.61
C ALA A 43 0.94 13.07 -37.70
N SER A 44 -0.03 13.97 -37.79
CA SER A 44 -1.07 13.93 -38.83
C SER A 44 -0.49 14.11 -40.23
N LYS A 45 0.43 15.08 -40.40
CA LYS A 45 1.05 15.36 -41.71
C LYS A 45 2.01 14.25 -42.14
N LEU A 46 2.75 13.66 -41.20
CA LEU A 46 3.68 12.56 -41.45
C LEU A 46 2.99 11.19 -41.52
N SER A 47 1.73 11.08 -41.10
CA SER A 47 0.98 9.82 -40.97
C SER A 47 1.72 8.78 -40.10
N VAL A 48 2.18 9.21 -38.92
CA VAL A 48 2.87 8.36 -37.93
C VAL A 48 2.12 8.40 -36.59
N PRO A 49 2.28 7.37 -35.72
CA PRO A 49 1.61 7.36 -34.43
C PRO A 49 2.00 8.53 -33.53
N LEU A 50 1.02 9.10 -32.83
CA LEU A 50 1.20 10.13 -31.81
C LEU A 50 0.90 9.57 -30.43
N ASP A 51 1.76 9.87 -29.47
CA ASP A 51 1.43 9.75 -28.05
C ASP A 51 2.10 10.84 -27.21
N VAL A 52 1.82 10.87 -25.91
CA VAL A 52 2.54 11.73 -24.95
C VAL A 52 3.77 11.02 -24.40
N PHE A 53 4.79 11.80 -24.05
CA PHE A 53 5.86 11.35 -23.17
C PHE A 53 5.83 12.17 -21.89
N LEU A 54 5.45 11.52 -20.80
CA LEU A 54 5.35 12.17 -19.51
C LEU A 54 6.66 12.03 -18.77
N VAL A 55 7.22 13.17 -18.40
CA VAL A 55 8.44 13.28 -17.63
C VAL A 55 8.26 14.34 -16.54
N ARG A 56 8.85 14.10 -15.38
CA ARG A 56 8.94 15.05 -14.28
C ARG A 56 10.40 15.18 -13.85
N LYS A 57 10.84 16.41 -13.61
CA LYS A 57 12.16 16.71 -13.06
C LYS A 57 12.12 16.49 -11.54
N LEU A 58 13.15 15.86 -11.01
CA LEU A 58 13.42 15.85 -9.58
C LEU A 58 14.29 17.06 -9.26
N GLY A 59 13.68 18.10 -8.69
CA GLY A 59 14.39 19.32 -8.32
C GLY A 59 15.14 19.16 -6.99
N VAL A 60 16.31 19.78 -6.87
CA VAL A 60 17.02 19.89 -5.59
C VAL A 60 16.16 20.71 -4.62
N PRO A 61 15.90 20.23 -3.40
CA PRO A 61 15.11 20.98 -2.42
C PRO A 61 15.75 22.34 -2.08
N GLY A 62 14.92 23.39 -2.04
CA GLY A 62 15.38 24.78 -1.95
C GLY A 62 15.86 25.39 -3.27
N HIS A 63 16.13 24.57 -4.30
CA HIS A 63 16.59 24.99 -5.62
C HIS A 63 15.87 24.22 -6.74
N ALA A 64 14.55 24.38 -6.85
CA ALA A 64 13.70 23.62 -7.76
C ALA A 64 14.11 23.70 -9.25
N GLU A 65 14.88 24.72 -9.65
CA GLU A 65 15.41 24.86 -11.00
C GLU A 65 16.56 23.88 -11.30
N LEU A 66 17.35 23.51 -10.28
CA LEU A 66 18.45 22.56 -10.39
C LEU A 66 17.93 21.12 -10.33
N ALA A 67 18.15 20.34 -11.39
CA ALA A 67 17.69 18.95 -11.50
C ALA A 67 18.69 17.97 -10.86
N MET A 68 18.28 17.24 -9.83
CA MET A 68 19.03 16.08 -9.33
C MET A 68 18.63 14.77 -10.02
N GLY A 69 17.57 14.78 -10.82
CA GLY A 69 17.13 13.62 -11.57
C GLY A 69 15.87 13.88 -12.38
N ALA A 70 15.32 12.82 -12.96
CA ALA A 70 14.07 12.81 -13.68
C ALA A 70 13.38 11.45 -13.54
N ILE A 71 12.05 11.47 -13.61
CA ILE A 71 11.21 10.28 -13.68
C ILE A 71 10.30 10.37 -14.91
N ALA A 72 9.99 9.24 -15.52
CA ALA A 72 9.10 9.18 -16.68
C ALA A 72 8.14 8.00 -16.61
N ALA A 73 7.04 8.08 -17.37
CA ALA A 73 6.05 7.02 -17.44
C ALA A 73 6.70 5.69 -17.89
N GLY A 74 6.21 4.57 -17.37
CA GLY A 74 6.82 3.25 -17.59
C GLY A 74 7.91 2.86 -16.57
N GLY A 75 7.98 3.55 -15.43
CA GLY A 75 8.85 3.17 -14.30
C GLY A 75 10.29 3.68 -14.40
N VAL A 76 10.61 4.51 -15.39
CA VAL A 76 11.96 5.03 -15.62
C VAL A 76 12.32 6.09 -14.57
N GLU A 77 13.49 5.92 -13.95
CA GLU A 77 14.08 6.87 -13.01
C GLU A 77 15.56 7.08 -13.37
N VAL A 78 15.95 8.34 -13.50
CA VAL A 78 17.32 8.77 -13.80
C VAL A 78 17.77 9.73 -12.73
N LEU A 79 18.88 9.45 -12.05
CA LEU A 79 19.44 10.33 -11.02
C LEU A 79 20.82 10.83 -11.44
N SER A 80 21.11 12.09 -11.12
CA SER A 80 22.43 12.69 -11.27
C SER A 80 23.24 12.40 -10.01
N GLU A 81 23.89 11.24 -10.00
CA GLU A 81 24.61 10.71 -8.84
C GLU A 81 25.74 11.63 -8.37
N ASP A 82 26.46 12.24 -9.31
CA ASP A 82 27.53 13.17 -8.99
C ASP A 82 26.99 14.45 -8.33
N LEU A 83 25.88 15.00 -8.81
CA LEU A 83 25.26 16.19 -8.23
C LEU A 83 24.68 15.92 -6.84
N ILE A 84 24.04 14.76 -6.65
CA ILE A 84 23.47 14.35 -5.35
C ILE A 84 24.60 14.22 -4.31
N ARG A 85 25.73 13.63 -4.71
CA ARG A 85 26.91 13.47 -3.86
C ARG A 85 27.58 14.81 -3.54
N ASP A 86 27.79 15.67 -4.54
CA ASP A 86 28.53 16.92 -4.39
C ASP A 86 27.77 17.97 -3.55
N ILE A 87 26.42 17.96 -3.61
CA ILE A 87 25.56 18.84 -2.79
C ILE A 87 25.24 18.20 -1.42
N GLY A 88 25.52 16.90 -1.25
CA GLY A 88 25.22 16.18 -0.01
C GLY A 88 23.73 15.99 0.23
N ILE A 89 22.93 15.78 -0.84
CA ILE A 89 21.48 15.62 -0.74
C ILE A 89 21.16 14.24 -0.16
N PRO A 90 20.47 14.14 1.00
CA PRO A 90 20.04 12.88 1.55
C PRO A 90 19.15 12.13 0.55
N ARG A 91 19.41 10.85 0.32
CA ARG A 91 18.60 10.05 -0.62
C ARG A 91 17.14 9.91 -0.21
N ALA A 92 16.85 9.93 1.09
CA ALA A 92 15.47 10.01 1.59
C ALA A 92 14.75 11.27 1.07
N LEU A 93 15.46 12.38 0.95
CA LEU A 93 14.92 13.62 0.40
C LEU A 93 14.79 13.54 -1.13
N VAL A 94 15.71 12.86 -1.82
CA VAL A 94 15.55 12.51 -3.25
C VAL A 94 14.30 11.65 -3.47
N GLN A 95 14.08 10.65 -2.61
CA GLN A 95 12.91 9.77 -2.63
C GLN A 95 11.62 10.50 -2.30
N GLN A 96 11.61 11.42 -1.33
CA GLN A 96 10.43 12.26 -1.04
C GLN A 96 10.04 13.10 -2.26
N VAL A 97 11.01 13.72 -2.93
CA VAL A 97 10.76 14.44 -4.18
C VAL A 97 10.30 13.48 -5.26
N ALA A 98 10.94 12.32 -5.43
CA ALA A 98 10.56 11.31 -6.42
C ALA A 98 9.13 10.79 -6.21
N VAL A 99 8.72 10.51 -4.98
CA VAL A 99 7.37 10.07 -4.63
C VAL A 99 6.34 11.14 -4.99
N ARG A 100 6.58 12.40 -4.61
CA ARG A 100 5.69 13.52 -4.96
C ARG A 100 5.57 13.71 -6.47
N GLU A 101 6.70 13.70 -7.16
CA GLU A 101 6.75 13.89 -8.60
C GLU A 101 6.12 12.71 -9.36
N ARG A 102 6.29 11.48 -8.85
CA ARG A 102 5.73 10.24 -9.42
C ARG A 102 4.21 10.22 -9.28
N MET A 103 3.69 10.72 -8.16
CA MET A 103 2.25 10.86 -7.99
C MET A 103 1.61 11.79 -9.04
N GLU A 104 2.27 12.90 -9.38
CA GLU A 104 1.79 13.83 -10.42
C GLU A 104 1.99 13.27 -11.83
N LEU A 105 3.09 12.55 -12.06
CA LEU A 105 3.36 11.85 -13.31
C LEU A 105 2.26 10.83 -13.62
N GLU A 106 1.91 9.97 -12.65
CA GLU A 106 0.86 8.97 -12.78
C GLU A 106 -0.52 9.60 -12.96
N ARG A 107 -0.81 10.71 -12.27
CA ARG A 107 -2.07 11.46 -12.44
C ARG A 107 -2.23 11.93 -13.89
N ARG A 108 -1.17 12.49 -14.48
CA ARG A 108 -1.19 12.94 -15.89
C ARG A 108 -1.24 11.78 -16.88
N ASP A 109 -0.61 10.64 -16.56
CA ASP A 109 -0.63 9.46 -17.42
C ASP A 109 -2.05 8.90 -17.54
N ALA A 110 -2.75 8.78 -16.40
CA ALA A 110 -4.15 8.38 -16.36
C ALA A 110 -5.04 9.38 -17.12
N LEU A 111 -4.80 10.69 -16.97
CA LEU A 111 -5.60 11.74 -17.62
C LEU A 111 -5.47 11.73 -19.14
N PHE A 112 -4.27 11.47 -19.67
CA PHE A 112 -4.01 11.54 -21.11
C PHE A 112 -4.12 10.20 -21.83
N ARG A 113 -3.82 9.07 -21.17
CA ARG A 113 -3.87 7.74 -21.79
C ARG A 113 -5.09 6.91 -21.39
N GLY A 114 -5.75 7.20 -20.27
CA GLY A 114 -6.77 6.31 -19.72
C GLY A 114 -6.23 4.89 -19.54
N ASN A 115 -6.85 3.90 -20.18
CA ASN A 115 -6.42 2.50 -20.14
C ASN A 115 -5.39 2.11 -21.21
N ARG A 116 -4.90 3.06 -22.03
CA ARG A 116 -3.88 2.76 -23.04
C ARG A 116 -2.51 2.62 -22.39
N HIS A 117 -1.80 1.55 -22.73
CA HIS A 117 -0.43 1.35 -22.27
C HIS A 117 0.52 2.35 -22.96
N PRO A 118 1.62 2.75 -22.30
CA PRO A 118 2.69 3.52 -22.94
C PRO A 118 3.21 2.81 -24.20
N PRO A 119 3.57 3.56 -25.26
CA PRO A 119 4.05 2.97 -26.49
C PRO A 119 5.43 2.34 -26.29
N ILE A 120 5.65 1.21 -26.95
CA ILE A 120 6.98 0.59 -27.01
C ILE A 120 7.84 1.43 -27.95
N VAL A 121 8.91 2.01 -27.41
CA VAL A 121 9.87 2.85 -28.16
C VAL A 121 11.19 2.15 -28.47
N ARG A 122 11.40 0.94 -27.93
CA ARG A 122 12.61 0.15 -28.16
C ARG A 122 12.81 -0.10 -29.65
N ASP A 123 14.03 0.14 -30.13
CA ASP A 123 14.43 -0.01 -31.54
C ASP A 123 13.65 0.87 -32.53
N ARG A 124 12.94 1.91 -32.05
CA ARG A 124 12.19 2.86 -32.89
C ARG A 124 12.87 4.22 -32.98
N THR A 125 12.53 4.97 -34.03
CA THR A 125 12.87 6.39 -34.17
C THR A 125 11.82 7.22 -33.43
N VAL A 126 12.22 7.89 -32.35
CA VAL A 126 11.35 8.76 -31.55
C VAL A 126 11.53 10.21 -31.98
N VAL A 127 10.47 10.86 -32.42
CA VAL A 127 10.43 12.31 -32.66
C VAL A 127 9.78 12.98 -31.45
N LEU A 128 10.59 13.59 -30.59
CA LEU A 128 10.18 14.22 -29.34
C LEU A 128 9.90 15.72 -29.55
N ILE A 129 8.67 16.14 -29.26
CA ILE A 129 8.16 17.48 -29.64
C ILE A 129 7.68 18.28 -28.43
N ASP A 130 8.04 19.58 -28.41
CA ASP A 130 7.50 20.61 -27.52
C ASP A 130 7.19 21.90 -28.30
N ASP A 131 6.46 22.85 -27.71
CA ASP A 131 6.11 24.12 -28.37
C ASP A 131 7.25 25.16 -28.38
N GLY A 132 8.30 24.95 -27.59
CA GLY A 132 9.56 25.65 -27.71
C GLY A 132 10.57 25.31 -26.61
N LEU A 133 11.82 25.74 -26.79
CA LEU A 133 12.92 25.48 -25.87
C LEU A 133 13.44 26.77 -25.24
N ALA A 134 12.95 27.09 -24.04
CA ALA A 134 13.55 28.16 -23.24
C ALA A 134 14.85 27.67 -22.58
N THR A 135 14.74 26.95 -21.46
CA THR A 135 15.88 26.38 -20.73
C THR A 135 16.19 24.94 -21.14
N GLY A 136 15.25 24.27 -21.82
CA GLY A 136 15.40 22.89 -22.30
C GLY A 136 15.43 21.82 -21.22
N SER A 137 15.20 22.16 -19.95
CA SER A 137 15.32 21.23 -18.82
C SER A 137 14.35 20.04 -18.90
N THR A 138 13.09 20.27 -19.27
CA THR A 138 12.10 19.21 -19.49
C THR A 138 12.49 18.30 -20.66
N MET A 139 12.99 18.89 -21.75
CA MET A 139 13.44 18.14 -22.93
C MET A 139 14.67 17.29 -22.60
N HIS A 140 15.62 17.83 -21.85
CA HIS A 140 16.78 17.10 -21.36
C HIS A 140 16.37 15.90 -20.50
N ALA A 141 15.49 16.11 -19.52
CA ALA A 141 14.94 15.03 -18.69
C ALA A 141 14.26 13.95 -19.53
N ALA A 142 13.53 14.34 -20.57
CA ALA A 142 12.86 13.41 -21.47
C ALA A 142 13.84 12.55 -22.29
N ILE A 143 14.91 13.14 -22.82
CA ILE A 143 15.95 12.41 -23.56
C ILE A 143 16.63 11.37 -22.65
N LEU A 144 17.01 11.77 -21.43
CA LEU A 144 17.65 10.85 -20.48
C LEU A 144 16.75 9.64 -20.16
N ALA A 145 15.47 9.90 -19.93
CA ALA A 145 14.51 8.84 -19.66
C ALA A 145 14.27 7.94 -20.88
N LEU A 146 14.16 8.51 -22.08
CA LEU A 146 13.99 7.74 -23.32
C LEU A 146 15.19 6.84 -23.61
N ARG A 147 16.43 7.29 -23.35
CA ARG A 147 17.63 6.48 -23.59
C ARG A 147 17.63 5.17 -22.79
N GLN A 148 17.07 5.14 -21.58
CA GLN A 148 16.91 3.90 -20.81
C GLN A 148 15.97 2.87 -21.47
N GLN A 149 15.11 3.32 -22.40
CA GLN A 149 14.18 2.45 -23.14
C GLN A 149 14.76 1.92 -24.47
N ALA A 150 16.03 2.26 -24.77
CA ALA A 150 16.78 1.82 -25.94
C ALA A 150 16.07 2.08 -27.30
N PRO A 151 15.64 3.32 -27.62
CA PRO A 151 15.21 3.67 -28.96
C PRO A 151 16.38 3.62 -29.94
N ALA A 152 16.09 3.33 -31.21
CA ALA A 152 17.11 3.37 -32.26
C ALA A 152 17.62 4.78 -32.53
N ARG A 153 16.73 5.79 -32.41
CA ARG A 153 17.07 7.20 -32.62
C ARG A 153 16.13 8.11 -31.82
N ILE A 154 16.65 9.22 -31.30
CA ILE A 154 15.90 10.31 -30.65
C ILE A 154 16.14 11.59 -31.46
N VAL A 155 15.06 12.14 -32.02
CA VAL A 155 15.02 13.40 -32.77
C VAL A 155 14.23 14.40 -31.95
N VAL A 156 14.87 15.49 -31.51
CA VAL A 156 14.16 16.59 -30.84
C VAL A 156 13.66 17.54 -31.91
N ALA A 157 12.38 17.91 -31.90
CA ALA A 157 11.83 18.85 -32.87
C ALA A 157 10.96 19.91 -32.18
N VAL A 158 11.29 21.19 -32.38
CA VAL A 158 10.55 22.31 -31.80
C VAL A 158 10.43 23.49 -32.77
N PRO A 159 9.36 24.31 -32.69
CA PRO A 159 9.23 25.49 -33.55
C PRO A 159 10.26 26.58 -33.25
N VAL A 160 10.56 26.84 -31.97
CA VAL A 160 11.45 27.94 -31.57
C VAL A 160 12.26 27.57 -30.33
N GLY A 161 13.50 28.04 -30.22
CA GLY A 161 14.31 27.82 -29.02
C GLY A 161 15.47 28.79 -28.88
N ALA A 162 16.04 28.87 -27.69
CA ALA A 162 17.33 29.53 -27.51
C ALA A 162 18.44 28.73 -28.22
N ARG A 163 19.36 29.44 -28.91
CA ARG A 163 20.47 28.81 -29.65
C ARG A 163 21.28 27.88 -28.75
N ASP A 164 21.76 28.40 -27.63
CA ASP A 164 22.57 27.63 -26.66
C ASP A 164 21.84 26.37 -26.15
N THR A 165 20.52 26.46 -25.93
CA THR A 165 19.70 25.32 -25.50
C THR A 165 19.60 24.26 -26.59
N CYS A 166 19.43 24.65 -27.86
CA CYS A 166 19.40 23.72 -28.98
C CYS A 166 20.76 23.03 -29.17
N ASP A 167 21.85 23.79 -29.08
CA ASP A 167 23.22 23.27 -29.19
C ASP A 167 23.55 22.28 -28.07
N ALA A 168 23.11 22.57 -26.83
CA ALA A 168 23.28 21.67 -25.69
C ALA A 168 22.53 20.34 -25.86
N LEU A 169 21.27 20.39 -26.33
CA LEU A 169 20.47 19.19 -26.59
C LEU A 169 20.99 18.39 -27.78
N GLY A 170 21.65 19.03 -28.76
CA GLY A 170 22.31 18.38 -29.89
C GLY A 170 23.45 17.46 -29.49
N ARG A 171 23.96 17.55 -28.24
CA ARG A 171 24.94 16.62 -27.69
C ARG A 171 24.31 15.36 -27.08
N LEU A 172 22.98 15.36 -26.87
CA LEU A 172 22.25 14.32 -26.14
C LEU A 172 21.28 13.55 -27.06
N ALA A 173 20.64 14.25 -27.99
CA ALA A 173 19.80 13.68 -29.04
C ALA A 173 20.62 13.35 -30.29
N ASP A 174 20.09 12.46 -31.13
CA ASP A 174 20.72 12.09 -32.40
C ASP A 174 20.48 13.15 -33.49
N GLU A 175 19.50 14.03 -33.28
CA GLU A 175 19.20 15.18 -34.14
C GLU A 175 18.36 16.21 -33.37
N VAL A 176 18.58 17.50 -33.66
CA VAL A 176 17.75 18.62 -33.17
C VAL A 176 17.25 19.43 -34.36
N VAL A 177 15.94 19.51 -34.53
CA VAL A 177 15.26 20.29 -35.56
C VAL A 177 14.55 21.47 -34.89
N CYS A 178 15.13 22.66 -35.02
CA CYS A 178 14.53 23.92 -34.55
C CYS A 178 14.27 24.84 -35.76
N LEU A 179 13.04 25.34 -35.94
CA LEU A 179 12.75 26.23 -37.08
C LEU A 179 13.40 27.60 -36.92
N GLU A 180 13.40 28.13 -35.69
CA GLU A 180 13.84 29.48 -35.41
C GLU A 180 14.64 29.53 -34.09
N THR A 181 15.86 30.08 -34.13
CA THR A 181 16.71 30.32 -32.94
C THR A 181 17.06 31.81 -32.81
N PRO A 182 16.08 32.66 -32.43
CA PRO A 182 16.24 34.10 -32.48
C PRO A 182 17.07 34.65 -31.31
N GLU A 183 17.79 35.75 -31.55
CA GLU A 183 18.62 36.43 -30.55
C GLU A 183 18.23 37.91 -30.43
N PRO A 184 17.94 38.42 -29.22
CA PRO A 184 17.90 37.70 -27.94
C PRO A 184 16.64 36.83 -27.78
N PHE A 185 16.80 35.58 -27.36
CA PHE A 185 15.68 34.72 -26.97
C PHE A 185 15.24 35.06 -25.54
N ARG A 186 13.98 35.46 -25.35
CA ARG A 186 13.44 35.81 -24.02
C ARG A 186 12.43 34.80 -23.50
N ALA A 187 11.43 34.44 -24.30
CA ALA A 187 10.39 33.48 -23.92
C ALA A 187 9.75 32.86 -25.17
N VAL A 188 9.26 31.62 -25.04
CA VAL A 188 8.59 30.88 -26.13
C VAL A 188 7.36 31.66 -26.63
N GLY A 189 6.51 32.14 -25.73
CA GLY A 189 5.24 32.81 -26.08
C GLY A 189 5.39 34.10 -26.91
N LEU A 190 6.57 34.75 -26.95
CA LEU A 190 6.79 35.95 -27.77
C LEU A 190 6.88 35.65 -29.28
N TRP A 191 6.96 34.38 -29.64
CA TRP A 191 7.07 33.89 -31.01
C TRP A 191 5.75 33.34 -31.54
N TYR A 192 4.68 33.45 -30.75
CA TYR A 192 3.32 33.09 -31.12
C TYR A 192 2.43 34.33 -31.06
N GLU A 193 1.63 34.59 -32.09
CA GLU A 193 0.61 35.65 -32.07
C GLU A 193 -0.50 35.31 -31.06
N GLU A 194 -0.90 34.03 -31.02
CA GLU A 194 -1.83 33.46 -30.05
C GLU A 194 -1.14 32.35 -29.24
N PHE A 195 -0.95 32.59 -27.94
CA PHE A 195 -0.29 31.66 -27.01
C PHE A 195 -1.16 31.37 -25.78
N ALA A 196 -2.40 30.93 -26.02
CA ALA A 196 -3.30 30.50 -24.96
C ALA A 196 -2.75 29.28 -24.22
N GLN A 197 -3.09 29.13 -22.94
CA GLN A 197 -2.68 27.95 -22.17
C GLN A 197 -3.43 26.71 -22.67
N THR A 198 -2.71 25.69 -23.12
CA THR A 198 -3.30 24.40 -23.51
C THR A 198 -3.85 23.68 -22.27
N SER A 199 -5.13 23.32 -22.31
CA SER A 199 -5.82 22.64 -21.22
C SER A 199 -5.62 21.11 -21.28
N ASP A 200 -5.84 20.43 -20.15
CA ASP A 200 -5.77 18.97 -20.12
C ASP A 200 -6.85 18.32 -21.01
N GLU A 201 -8.02 18.96 -21.14
CA GLU A 201 -9.09 18.53 -22.05
C GLU A 201 -8.71 18.64 -23.53
N GLU A 202 -7.97 19.70 -23.89
CA GLU A 202 -7.45 19.87 -25.25
C GLU A 202 -6.43 18.77 -25.57
N VAL A 203 -5.53 18.45 -24.64
CA VAL A 203 -4.57 17.34 -24.77
C VAL A 203 -5.30 16.01 -24.98
N ALA A 204 -6.25 15.68 -24.11
CA ALA A 204 -7.01 14.42 -24.21
C ALA A 204 -7.79 14.31 -25.54
N ARG A 205 -8.38 15.41 -25.99
CA ARG A 205 -9.11 15.48 -27.27
C ARG A 205 -8.20 15.23 -28.47
N LEU A 206 -7.03 15.85 -28.51
CA LEU A 206 -6.06 15.67 -29.61
C LEU A 206 -5.49 14.25 -29.66
N LEU A 207 -5.19 13.66 -28.50
CA LEU A 207 -4.72 12.26 -28.43
C LEU A 207 -5.79 11.26 -28.86
N THR A 208 -7.06 11.54 -28.54
CA THR A 208 -8.20 10.73 -28.99
C THR A 208 -8.38 10.85 -30.50
N ALA A 209 -8.34 12.08 -31.03
CA ALA A 209 -8.47 12.34 -32.46
C ALA A 209 -7.35 11.66 -33.28
N ALA A 210 -6.12 11.67 -32.78
CA ALA A 210 -4.99 10.98 -33.42
C ALA A 210 -5.16 9.44 -33.44
N GLY A 211 -5.78 8.86 -32.40
CA GLY A 211 -6.08 7.42 -32.32
C GLY A 211 -7.14 6.93 -33.32
N HIS A 212 -8.03 7.81 -33.80
CA HIS A 212 -9.08 7.47 -34.77
C HIS A 212 -8.61 7.56 -36.24
N GLY A 213 -7.41 8.06 -36.50
CA GLY A 213 -6.85 8.24 -37.85
C GLY A 213 -6.12 7.02 -38.44
N ALA A 214 -5.97 5.93 -37.68
CA ALA A 214 -5.11 4.78 -38.06
C ALA A 214 -5.87 3.43 -38.20
N ALA A 215 -7.16 3.45 -38.56
CA ALA A 215 -7.92 2.24 -38.88
C ALA A 215 -8.25 2.17 -40.37
N GLY A 216 -7.54 1.30 -41.11
CA GLY A 216 -7.92 0.85 -42.45
C GLY A 216 -9.22 0.00 -42.44
N PRO A 217 -9.82 -0.26 -43.62
CA PRO A 217 -11.26 -0.48 -43.77
C PRO A 217 -11.76 -1.84 -43.22
N ALA A 218 -13.00 -1.78 -42.72
CA ALA A 218 -13.73 -2.86 -42.08
C ALA A 218 -14.00 -4.07 -43.00
N SER A 219 -13.88 -5.27 -42.41
CA SER A 219 -14.51 -6.50 -42.92
C SER A 219 -15.95 -6.62 -42.40
N PRO A 220 -16.86 -7.32 -43.11
CA PRO A 220 -18.30 -7.22 -42.90
C PRO A 220 -18.80 -7.99 -41.66
N PRO A 221 -20.03 -7.71 -41.19
CA PRO A 221 -20.51 -8.20 -39.90
C PRO A 221 -20.87 -9.69 -39.99
N VAL A 222 -20.26 -10.49 -39.12
CA VAL A 222 -20.74 -11.84 -38.82
C VAL A 222 -22.00 -11.71 -37.96
N LYS A 223 -23.06 -12.35 -38.43
CA LYS A 223 -24.38 -12.44 -37.78
C LYS A 223 -24.23 -12.89 -36.33
N LYS A 224 -24.80 -12.12 -35.40
CA LYS A 224 -25.07 -12.56 -34.03
C LYS A 224 -26.06 -13.73 -34.09
N SER A 225 -25.61 -14.91 -33.70
CA SER A 225 -26.48 -15.95 -33.16
C SER A 225 -26.58 -15.75 -31.64
N ASN A 226 -27.80 -15.60 -31.15
CA ASN A 226 -28.20 -15.84 -29.77
C ASN A 226 -29.54 -16.60 -29.86
N PRO A 227 -29.94 -17.48 -28.92
CA PRO A 227 -29.56 -17.50 -27.50
C PRO A 227 -29.42 -18.91 -26.84
N ASP A 228 -29.12 -18.90 -25.53
CA ASP A 228 -29.32 -19.98 -24.55
C ASP A 228 -28.19 -20.98 -24.26
N ALA A 229 -27.16 -20.46 -23.58
CA ALA A 229 -26.76 -21.01 -22.28
C ALA A 229 -26.57 -19.82 -21.34
N GLN A 230 -27.56 -19.61 -20.47
CA GLN A 230 -27.64 -18.50 -19.54
C GLN A 230 -26.52 -18.61 -18.49
N LYS A 231 -25.31 -18.10 -18.78
CA LYS A 231 -24.32 -17.84 -17.73
C LYS A 231 -24.84 -16.66 -16.91
N SER A 232 -25.43 -16.94 -15.75
CA SER A 232 -25.78 -15.93 -14.76
C SER A 232 -24.59 -15.00 -14.50
N SER A 233 -24.82 -13.69 -14.42
CA SER A 233 -23.76 -12.74 -14.06
C SER A 233 -23.24 -13.07 -12.65
N ALA A 234 -21.99 -12.73 -12.33
CA ALA A 234 -21.40 -12.95 -11.00
C ALA A 234 -22.30 -12.39 -9.89
N GLN A 235 -22.88 -11.20 -10.10
CA GLN A 235 -23.86 -10.58 -9.22
C GLN A 235 -25.09 -11.48 -8.95
N GLU A 236 -25.65 -12.12 -9.97
CA GLU A 236 -26.82 -12.98 -9.81
C GLU A 236 -26.47 -14.28 -9.07
N ILE A 237 -25.28 -14.85 -9.34
CA ILE A 237 -24.78 -16.03 -8.62
C ILE A 237 -24.58 -15.69 -7.14
N VAL A 238 -23.95 -14.55 -6.84
CA VAL A 238 -23.79 -14.06 -5.46
C VAL A 238 -25.15 -13.87 -4.81
N ARG A 239 -26.11 -13.20 -5.48
CA ARG A 239 -27.44 -12.95 -4.93
C ARG A 239 -28.18 -14.24 -4.54
N GLN A 240 -28.00 -15.30 -5.32
CA GLN A 240 -28.64 -16.59 -5.10
C GLN A 240 -27.95 -17.44 -4.03
N ARG A 241 -26.62 -17.35 -3.89
CA ARG A 241 -25.81 -18.29 -3.10
C ARG A 241 -25.19 -17.69 -1.83
N ALA A 242 -25.18 -16.36 -1.69
CA ALA A 242 -24.68 -15.72 -0.48
C ALA A 242 -25.52 -16.09 0.75
N VAL A 243 -24.86 -16.41 1.86
CA VAL A 243 -25.51 -16.70 3.14
C VAL A 243 -25.83 -15.37 3.81
N LYS A 244 -27.11 -14.99 3.83
CA LYS A 244 -27.56 -13.71 4.39
C LYS A 244 -27.37 -13.68 5.91
N LEU A 245 -26.87 -12.57 6.41
CA LEU A 245 -26.63 -12.38 7.85
C LEU A 245 -27.80 -11.60 8.47
N SER A 246 -28.68 -12.34 9.15
CA SER A 246 -29.91 -11.87 9.80
C SER A 246 -29.67 -11.16 11.14
N GLY A 247 -28.47 -11.27 11.72
CA GLY A 247 -28.17 -10.79 13.07
C GLY A 247 -28.58 -11.75 14.18
N ASP A 248 -29.04 -12.96 13.86
CA ASP A 248 -29.32 -14.00 14.86
C ASP A 248 -28.03 -14.72 15.32
N PRO A 249 -28.05 -15.45 16.46
CA PRO A 249 -26.86 -16.12 17.00
C PRO A 249 -26.25 -17.19 16.07
N HIS A 250 -27.06 -17.78 15.18
CA HIS A 250 -26.71 -18.86 14.28
C HIS A 250 -26.25 -18.37 12.90
N GLN A 251 -26.24 -17.05 12.64
CA GLN A 251 -25.86 -16.46 11.35
C GLN A 251 -24.45 -16.86 10.87
N TYR A 252 -23.58 -17.32 11.78
CA TYR A 252 -22.22 -17.77 11.49
C TYR A 252 -22.03 -19.29 11.50
N ASP A 253 -23.09 -20.09 11.64
CA ASP A 253 -22.97 -21.56 11.69
C ASP A 253 -22.26 -22.12 10.45
N ALA A 254 -22.61 -21.63 9.26
CA ALA A 254 -21.94 -22.02 8.02
C ALA A 254 -20.42 -21.74 8.02
N LEU A 255 -20.01 -20.61 8.63
CA LEU A 255 -18.59 -20.28 8.80
C LEU A 255 -17.92 -21.19 9.84
N ILE A 256 -18.54 -21.37 11.00
CA ILE A 256 -18.00 -22.19 12.10
C ILE A 256 -17.87 -23.66 11.69
N ASP A 257 -18.82 -24.19 10.91
CA ASP A 257 -18.75 -25.52 10.34
C ASP A 257 -17.68 -25.62 9.24
N GLY A 258 -17.61 -24.63 8.35
CA GLY A 258 -16.60 -24.56 7.30
C GLY A 258 -15.17 -24.37 7.79
N ILE A 259 -14.99 -23.81 9.01
CA ILE A 259 -13.70 -23.76 9.72
C ILE A 259 -13.28 -25.17 10.17
N GLY A 260 -14.22 -25.99 10.63
CA GLY A 260 -13.98 -27.37 11.03
C GLY A 260 -12.90 -27.51 12.12
N ASP A 261 -11.85 -28.28 11.81
CA ASP A 261 -10.73 -28.56 12.71
C ASP A 261 -9.48 -27.72 12.44
N ALA A 262 -9.63 -26.62 11.70
CA ALA A 262 -8.52 -25.70 11.43
C ALA A 262 -7.87 -25.21 12.73
N ARG A 263 -6.53 -25.14 12.71
CA ARG A 263 -5.74 -24.62 13.82
C ARG A 263 -5.62 -23.10 13.78
N LEU A 264 -5.72 -22.51 12.60
CA LEU A 264 -5.56 -21.09 12.39
C LEU A 264 -6.79 -20.55 11.65
N VAL A 265 -7.37 -19.49 12.22
CA VAL A 265 -8.44 -18.73 11.57
C VAL A 265 -7.98 -17.29 11.48
N LEU A 266 -7.72 -16.82 10.27
CA LEU A 266 -7.23 -15.48 9.97
C LEU A 266 -8.44 -14.62 9.60
N LEU A 267 -8.81 -13.69 10.49
CA LEU A 267 -9.93 -12.77 10.31
C LEU A 267 -9.40 -11.39 9.88
N GLY A 268 -9.51 -11.13 8.58
CA GLY A 268 -9.14 -9.88 7.94
C GLY A 268 -10.01 -8.68 8.34
N GLU A 269 -9.68 -7.52 7.80
CA GLU A 269 -10.53 -6.35 7.71
C GLU A 269 -10.15 -5.53 6.47
N ALA A 270 -11.12 -4.95 5.75
CA ALA A 270 -10.83 -4.03 4.64
C ALA A 270 -10.55 -2.59 5.11
N SER A 271 -10.74 -2.31 6.41
CA SER A 271 -10.28 -1.08 7.03
C SER A 271 -9.92 -1.25 8.49
N HIS A 272 -8.95 -0.48 8.99
CA HIS A 272 -8.62 -0.43 10.43
C HIS A 272 -9.60 0.40 11.27
N GLY A 273 -10.55 1.07 10.62
CA GLY A 273 -11.37 2.12 11.23
C GLY A 273 -12.87 1.85 11.21
N THR A 274 -13.31 0.62 10.97
CA THR A 274 -14.72 0.26 10.76
C THR A 274 -15.28 -0.55 11.92
N HIS A 275 -16.32 -0.03 12.58
CA HIS A 275 -17.01 -0.64 13.73
C HIS A 275 -17.44 -2.09 13.44
N GLU A 276 -18.13 -2.32 12.33
CA GLU A 276 -18.68 -3.64 12.03
C GLU A 276 -17.58 -4.69 11.85
N PHE A 277 -16.40 -4.34 11.35
CA PHE A 277 -15.29 -5.28 11.21
C PHE A 277 -14.78 -5.75 12.59
N TYR A 278 -14.58 -4.83 13.55
CA TYR A 278 -14.23 -5.22 14.92
C TYR A 278 -15.34 -6.04 15.58
N ARG A 279 -16.58 -5.59 15.47
CA ARG A 279 -17.74 -6.26 16.08
C ARG A 279 -17.89 -7.69 15.58
N GLU A 280 -17.85 -7.92 14.28
CA GLU A 280 -18.04 -9.24 13.71
C GLU A 280 -16.82 -10.15 13.96
N ARG A 281 -15.59 -9.62 13.91
CA ARG A 281 -14.40 -10.37 14.36
C ARG A 281 -14.50 -10.79 15.82
N ALA A 282 -14.95 -9.90 16.70
CA ALA A 282 -15.19 -10.20 18.10
C ALA A 282 -16.24 -11.31 18.24
N PHE A 283 -17.38 -11.20 17.57
CA PHE A 283 -18.44 -12.21 17.62
C PHE A 283 -17.98 -13.58 17.16
N ILE A 284 -17.33 -13.68 16.00
CA ILE A 284 -16.79 -14.93 15.46
C ILE A 284 -15.76 -15.51 16.43
N THR A 285 -14.87 -14.69 16.95
CA THR A 285 -13.82 -15.12 17.90
C THR A 285 -14.41 -15.63 19.21
N ARG A 286 -15.48 -15.01 19.72
CA ARG A 286 -16.21 -15.49 20.90
C ARG A 286 -16.68 -16.93 20.69
N ARG A 287 -17.33 -17.19 19.55
CA ARG A 287 -17.80 -18.53 19.17
C ARG A 287 -16.66 -19.52 19.00
N LEU A 288 -15.57 -19.13 18.34
CA LEU A 288 -14.39 -19.99 18.18
C LEU A 288 -13.77 -20.39 19.52
N ILE A 289 -13.71 -19.47 20.48
CA ILE A 289 -13.22 -19.77 21.83
C ILE A 289 -14.20 -20.69 22.57
N THR A 290 -15.50 -20.39 22.56
CA THR A 290 -16.49 -21.14 23.36
C THR A 290 -16.88 -22.49 22.78
N GLU A 291 -16.98 -22.60 21.46
CA GLU A 291 -17.50 -23.79 20.77
C GLU A 291 -16.39 -24.67 20.18
N LYS A 292 -15.25 -24.08 19.79
CA LYS A 292 -14.14 -24.79 19.11
C LYS A 292 -12.84 -24.81 19.91
N GLY A 293 -12.84 -24.28 21.14
CA GLY A 293 -11.70 -24.35 22.07
C GLY A 293 -10.45 -23.59 21.60
N PHE A 294 -10.62 -22.48 20.87
CA PHE A 294 -9.49 -21.63 20.50
C PHE A 294 -8.84 -21.03 21.76
N ALA A 295 -7.53 -21.16 21.86
CA ALA A 295 -6.74 -20.84 23.05
C ALA A 295 -6.18 -19.42 23.05
N ALA A 296 -6.20 -18.75 21.90
CA ALA A 296 -5.65 -17.40 21.78
C ALA A 296 -6.28 -16.62 20.63
N VAL A 297 -6.30 -15.30 20.81
CA VAL A 297 -6.40 -14.33 19.73
C VAL A 297 -5.07 -13.58 19.61
N ALA A 298 -4.51 -13.55 18.41
CA ALA A 298 -3.29 -12.84 18.08
C ALA A 298 -3.64 -11.69 17.14
N VAL A 299 -3.18 -10.48 17.43
CA VAL A 299 -3.60 -9.26 16.75
C VAL A 299 -2.41 -8.53 16.10
N GLU A 300 -2.66 -7.76 15.04
CA GLU A 300 -1.70 -6.83 14.40
C GLU A 300 -1.38 -5.64 15.33
N ALA A 301 -0.83 -5.95 16.50
CA ALA A 301 -0.52 -5.00 17.54
C ALA A 301 0.87 -5.26 18.10
N ASP A 302 1.41 -4.24 18.74
CA ASP A 302 2.67 -4.33 19.47
C ASP A 302 2.63 -5.43 20.54
N TRP A 303 3.67 -6.26 20.55
CA TRP A 303 3.80 -7.37 21.50
C TRP A 303 3.74 -6.94 22.98
N PRO A 304 4.50 -5.94 23.46
CA PRO A 304 4.46 -5.53 24.87
C PRO A 304 3.10 -4.95 25.28
N ASP A 305 2.46 -4.15 24.43
CA ASP A 305 1.16 -3.52 24.73
C ASP A 305 0.07 -4.58 24.85
N ALA A 306 0.03 -5.53 23.91
CA ALA A 306 -0.89 -6.66 23.96
C ALA A 306 -0.61 -7.59 25.17
N TYR A 307 0.64 -7.65 25.66
CA TYR A 307 0.96 -8.43 26.86
C TYR A 307 0.32 -7.85 28.12
N ARG A 308 0.21 -6.52 28.25
CA ARG A 308 -0.56 -5.90 29.36
C ARG A 308 -2.01 -6.37 29.35
N VAL A 309 -2.67 -6.29 28.20
CA VAL A 309 -4.02 -6.83 27.99
C VAL A 309 -4.11 -8.32 28.31
N ASN A 310 -3.12 -9.12 27.85
CA ASN A 310 -3.07 -10.55 28.15
C ASN A 310 -3.07 -10.83 29.65
N ARG A 311 -2.26 -10.08 30.41
CA ARG A 311 -2.18 -10.21 31.86
C ARG A 311 -3.51 -9.85 32.51
N PHE A 312 -4.19 -8.81 32.04
CA PHE A 312 -5.54 -8.46 32.49
C PHE A 312 -6.52 -9.62 32.22
N VAL A 313 -6.70 -10.03 30.96
CA VAL A 313 -7.71 -11.06 30.60
C VAL A 313 -7.44 -12.43 31.23
N ARG A 314 -6.18 -12.74 31.54
CA ARG A 314 -5.80 -13.99 32.23
C ARG A 314 -5.77 -13.87 33.75
N GLY A 315 -6.02 -12.68 34.31
CA GLY A 315 -6.09 -12.44 35.76
C GLY A 315 -4.74 -12.50 36.47
N THR A 316 -3.65 -12.12 35.78
CA THR A 316 -2.28 -12.07 36.31
C THR A 316 -1.70 -10.64 36.34
N GLY A 317 -2.47 -9.66 35.88
CA GLY A 317 -2.14 -8.23 35.92
C GLY A 317 -2.64 -7.53 37.18
N SER A 318 -2.35 -6.24 37.27
CA SER A 318 -2.85 -5.34 38.31
C SER A 318 -3.92 -4.37 37.83
N ASP A 319 -4.17 -4.29 36.51
CA ASP A 319 -5.17 -3.40 35.94
C ASP A 319 -6.57 -3.76 36.48
N GLU A 320 -7.33 -2.74 36.90
CA GLU A 320 -8.62 -2.92 37.55
C GLU A 320 -9.75 -3.16 36.53
N ASP A 321 -9.63 -2.58 35.34
CA ASP A 321 -10.63 -2.66 34.29
C ASP A 321 -10.04 -2.76 32.87
N SER A 322 -10.94 -2.91 31.90
CA SER A 322 -10.56 -3.08 30.49
C SER A 322 -9.96 -1.80 29.88
N VAL A 323 -10.34 -0.61 30.37
CA VAL A 323 -9.83 0.68 29.86
C VAL A 323 -8.36 0.86 30.25
N GLU A 324 -8.05 0.58 31.52
CA GLU A 324 -6.68 0.62 32.04
C GLU A 324 -5.78 -0.40 31.32
N SER A 325 -6.29 -1.61 31.08
CA SER A 325 -5.52 -2.66 30.39
C SER A 325 -5.07 -2.28 28.97
N LEU A 326 -5.82 -1.38 28.31
CA LEU A 326 -5.53 -0.91 26.96
C LEU A 326 -4.61 0.32 26.94
N ALA A 327 -4.22 0.87 28.09
CA ALA A 327 -3.55 2.17 28.20
C ALA A 327 -2.20 2.26 27.46
N ASP A 328 -1.52 1.12 27.26
CA ASP A 328 -0.22 1.09 26.57
C ASP A 328 -0.34 1.26 25.05
N PHE A 329 -1.52 1.05 24.45
CA PHE A 329 -1.80 1.30 23.04
C PHE A 329 -1.90 2.82 22.72
N GLY A 330 -0.92 3.60 23.15
CA GLY A 330 -0.88 5.05 23.01
C GLY A 330 -0.17 5.56 21.75
N ARG A 331 0.48 4.69 20.97
CA ARG A 331 1.13 5.08 19.71
C ARG A 331 0.11 5.24 18.59
N PHE A 332 0.42 6.08 17.61
CA PHE A 332 -0.35 6.14 16.37
C PHE A 332 -0.43 4.77 15.67
N PRO A 333 -1.60 4.40 15.14
CA PRO A 333 -2.92 5.03 15.36
C PRO A 333 -3.48 4.70 16.75
N THR A 334 -3.99 5.70 17.47
CA THR A 334 -4.48 5.48 18.85
C THR A 334 -5.77 4.66 18.91
N TRP A 335 -6.58 4.66 17.85
CA TRP A 335 -7.93 4.06 17.86
C TRP A 335 -7.98 2.58 17.46
N MET A 336 -6.93 2.05 16.83
CA MET A 336 -6.96 0.70 16.24
C MET A 336 -7.23 -0.39 17.28
N TRP A 337 -6.61 -0.26 18.46
CA TRP A 337 -6.85 -1.17 19.58
C TRP A 337 -7.51 -0.49 20.79
N ARG A 338 -7.48 0.84 20.88
CA ARG A 338 -8.27 1.61 21.86
C ARG A 338 -9.56 2.13 21.25
N ASN A 339 -10.52 1.22 21.11
CA ASN A 339 -11.87 1.55 20.67
C ASN A 339 -12.94 0.79 21.46
N ALA A 340 -14.19 1.20 21.29
CA ALA A 340 -15.34 0.63 22.00
C ALA A 340 -15.53 -0.87 21.75
N ASP A 341 -15.32 -1.36 20.52
CA ASP A 341 -15.52 -2.78 20.18
C ASP A 341 -14.44 -3.69 20.78
N VAL A 342 -13.18 -3.25 20.74
CA VAL A 342 -12.08 -3.95 21.41
C VAL A 342 -12.26 -3.92 22.92
N LEU A 343 -12.67 -2.78 23.50
CA LEU A 343 -12.97 -2.67 24.92
C LEU A 343 -14.02 -3.70 25.37
N ASP A 344 -15.14 -3.80 24.64
CA ASP A 344 -16.19 -4.80 24.91
C ASP A 344 -15.67 -6.24 24.77
N PHE A 345 -14.87 -6.52 23.73
CA PHE A 345 -14.27 -7.84 23.54
C PHE A 345 -13.30 -8.23 24.65
N ILE A 346 -12.44 -7.30 25.12
CA ILE A 346 -11.52 -7.54 26.23
C ILE A 346 -12.27 -7.77 27.54
N GLY A 347 -13.31 -6.99 27.83
CA GLY A 347 -14.17 -7.21 28.99
C GLY A 347 -14.86 -8.58 28.96
N TRP A 348 -15.35 -8.99 27.79
CA TRP A 348 -15.91 -10.33 27.59
C TRP A 348 -14.86 -11.42 27.77
N LEU A 349 -13.65 -11.25 27.21
CA LEU A 349 -12.59 -12.26 27.26
C LEU A 349 -12.11 -12.48 28.71
N ARG A 350 -11.98 -11.40 29.49
CA ARG A 350 -11.72 -11.45 30.94
C ARG A 350 -12.80 -12.26 31.65
N THR A 351 -14.06 -11.89 31.47
CA THR A 351 -15.21 -12.55 32.11
C THR A 351 -15.32 -14.03 31.71
N SER A 352 -15.06 -14.36 30.43
CA SER A 352 -15.07 -15.73 29.91
C SER A 352 -13.93 -16.58 30.46
N ASN A 353 -12.84 -15.97 30.88
CA ASN A 353 -11.71 -16.64 31.50
C ASN A 353 -11.86 -16.82 33.02
N ASP A 354 -12.74 -16.04 33.66
CA ASP A 354 -12.97 -16.15 35.09
C ASP A 354 -13.52 -17.54 35.46
N GLY A 355 -13.02 -18.08 36.57
CA GLY A 355 -13.35 -19.43 37.02
C GLY A 355 -12.69 -20.57 36.22
N LYS A 356 -12.07 -20.31 35.06
CA LYS A 356 -11.31 -21.34 34.31
C LYS A 356 -9.93 -21.59 34.95
N PRO A 357 -9.44 -22.84 34.92
CA PRO A 357 -8.03 -23.16 35.19
C PRO A 357 -7.07 -22.35 34.31
N ALA A 358 -5.89 -22.01 34.82
CA ALA A 358 -4.94 -21.10 34.17
C ALA A 358 -4.51 -21.54 32.75
N ASP A 359 -4.60 -22.84 32.48
CA ASP A 359 -4.26 -23.47 31.21
C ASP A 359 -5.39 -23.46 30.18
N ALA A 360 -6.64 -23.41 30.64
CA ALA A 360 -7.83 -23.32 29.81
C ALA A 360 -8.25 -21.86 29.50
N ARG A 361 -7.55 -20.86 30.04
CA ARG A 361 -7.81 -19.44 29.78
C ARG A 361 -7.28 -19.04 28.42
N ALA A 362 -8.14 -18.44 27.59
CA ALA A 362 -7.73 -17.90 26.30
C ALA A 362 -6.91 -16.61 26.49
N GLY A 363 -5.84 -16.44 25.72
CA GLY A 363 -4.98 -15.26 25.80
C GLY A 363 -5.17 -14.27 24.65
N PHE A 364 -4.63 -13.06 24.84
CA PHE A 364 -4.58 -11.98 23.85
C PHE A 364 -3.12 -11.64 23.56
N TYR A 365 -2.69 -11.64 22.30
CA TYR A 365 -1.25 -11.54 21.95
C TYR A 365 -1.05 -10.56 20.79
N GLY A 366 0.06 -9.83 20.80
CA GLY A 366 0.48 -9.00 19.67
C GLY A 366 1.25 -9.84 18.64
N LEU A 367 1.51 -9.26 17.47
CA LEU A 367 2.33 -9.88 16.42
C LEU A 367 3.28 -8.89 15.76
N ASP A 368 3.06 -7.58 15.90
CA ASP A 368 3.68 -6.53 15.10
C ASP A 368 5.06 -6.09 15.62
N LEU A 369 5.80 -5.35 14.79
CA LEU A 369 7.24 -5.15 14.88
C LEU A 369 7.69 -3.77 15.39
N TYR A 370 6.78 -2.79 15.47
CA TYR A 370 7.17 -1.39 15.65
C TYR A 370 7.60 -1.00 17.08
N SER A 371 7.33 -1.84 18.08
CA SER A 371 7.60 -1.59 19.51
C SER A 371 9.05 -1.86 19.96
N LEU A 372 10.07 -1.47 19.19
CA LEU A 372 11.48 -1.78 19.52
C LEU A 372 11.86 -1.31 20.93
N ARG A 373 11.62 -0.03 21.27
CA ARG A 373 12.00 0.52 22.60
C ARG A 373 11.18 -0.04 23.74
N ALA A 374 9.88 -0.25 23.55
CA ALA A 374 9.03 -0.89 24.55
C ALA A 374 9.47 -2.34 24.80
N SER A 375 9.88 -3.06 23.74
CA SER A 375 10.35 -4.43 23.84
C SER A 375 11.71 -4.53 24.55
N MET A 376 12.66 -3.62 24.27
CA MET A 376 13.91 -3.55 25.04
C MET A 376 13.64 -3.33 26.54
N ARG A 377 12.75 -2.39 26.87
CA ARG A 377 12.34 -2.14 28.27
C ARG A 377 11.71 -3.38 28.91
N ALA A 378 10.85 -4.10 28.19
CA ALA A 378 10.22 -5.32 28.70
C ALA A 378 11.26 -6.41 29.05
N VAL A 379 12.28 -6.61 28.20
CA VAL A 379 13.39 -7.53 28.47
C VAL A 379 14.18 -7.09 29.71
N LEU A 380 14.52 -5.80 29.80
CA LEU A 380 15.27 -5.26 30.94
C LEU A 380 14.51 -5.42 32.25
N THR A 381 13.22 -5.06 32.28
CA THR A 381 12.36 -5.20 33.47
C THR A 381 12.28 -6.65 33.94
N TYR A 382 12.14 -7.59 33.01
CA TYR A 382 12.14 -9.01 33.34
C TYR A 382 13.47 -9.45 33.95
N LEU A 383 14.60 -9.10 33.32
CA LEU A 383 15.93 -9.46 33.80
C LEU A 383 16.26 -8.78 35.13
N GLU A 384 15.80 -7.56 35.40
CA GLU A 384 16.00 -6.90 36.69
C GLU A 384 15.36 -7.69 37.84
N LYS A 385 14.22 -8.34 37.59
CA LYS A 385 13.56 -9.22 38.55
C LYS A 385 14.30 -10.54 38.74
N VAL A 386 14.71 -11.20 37.65
CA VAL A 386 15.21 -12.59 37.71
C VAL A 386 16.73 -12.72 37.73
N ASP A 387 17.47 -11.84 37.07
CA ASP A 387 18.94 -11.87 37.02
C ASP A 387 19.50 -10.44 36.83
N PRO A 388 19.66 -9.68 37.93
CA PRO A 388 20.17 -8.31 37.87
C PRO A 388 21.57 -8.18 37.23
N LYS A 389 22.36 -9.27 37.20
CA LYS A 389 23.66 -9.27 36.52
C LYS A 389 23.46 -9.35 35.00
N ALA A 390 22.54 -10.18 34.52
CA ALA A 390 22.14 -10.21 33.11
C ALA A 390 21.50 -8.89 32.67
N ALA A 391 20.63 -8.29 33.50
CA ALA A 391 20.02 -6.99 33.20
C ALA A 391 21.06 -5.89 32.91
N ARG A 392 22.18 -5.86 33.64
CA ARG A 392 23.28 -4.92 33.38
C ARG A 392 23.96 -5.16 32.03
N ARG A 393 24.16 -6.43 31.63
CA ARG A 393 24.73 -6.76 30.32
C ARG A 393 23.77 -6.41 29.20
N ALA A 394 22.49 -6.73 29.35
CA ALA A 394 21.44 -6.35 28.42
C ALA A 394 21.36 -4.83 28.21
N ARG A 395 21.51 -4.05 29.29
CA ARG A 395 21.57 -2.58 29.20
C ARG A 395 22.79 -2.11 28.40
N THR A 396 23.94 -2.77 28.54
CA THR A 396 25.11 -2.50 27.70
C THR A 396 24.89 -2.87 26.24
N HIS A 397 24.27 -4.01 25.95
CA HIS A 397 23.94 -4.43 24.58
C HIS A 397 22.97 -3.43 23.92
N TYR A 398 21.85 -3.11 24.57
CA TYR A 398 20.86 -2.19 24.03
C TYR A 398 21.31 -0.72 24.02
N GLY A 399 22.32 -0.35 24.82
CA GLY A 399 22.89 0.99 24.83
C GLY A 399 23.46 1.45 23.47
N CYS A 400 23.66 0.53 22.52
CA CYS A 400 23.99 0.87 21.13
C CYS A 400 22.95 1.82 20.49
N PHE A 401 21.67 1.73 20.88
CA PHE A 401 20.61 2.58 20.36
C PHE A 401 20.56 3.99 20.98
N ASP A 402 21.25 4.22 22.10
CA ASP A 402 21.15 5.48 22.85
C ASP A 402 21.68 6.68 22.05
N GLN A 403 22.65 6.43 21.16
CA GLN A 403 23.24 7.47 20.30
C GLN A 403 22.27 8.02 19.23
N PHE A 404 21.14 7.35 18.98
CA PHE A 404 20.19 7.74 17.93
C PHE A 404 18.95 8.46 18.46
N GLY A 405 18.83 8.66 19.78
CA GLY A 405 17.63 9.23 20.40
C GLY A 405 16.40 8.35 20.22
N ASP A 406 15.23 8.85 20.59
CA ASP A 406 14.01 8.02 20.62
C ASP A 406 13.42 7.71 19.24
N GLU A 407 13.76 8.48 18.22
CA GLU A 407 13.31 8.30 16.84
C GLU A 407 14.17 7.29 16.08
N MET A 408 13.62 6.09 15.85
CA MET A 408 14.33 5.00 15.16
C MET A 408 14.65 5.29 13.69
N GLN A 409 14.03 6.32 13.11
CA GLN A 409 14.35 6.85 11.78
C GLN A 409 15.81 7.34 11.71
N ALA A 410 16.34 7.89 12.81
CA ALA A 410 17.74 8.30 12.88
C ALA A 410 18.70 7.09 12.81
N TYR A 411 18.37 6.00 13.52
CA TYR A 411 19.10 4.73 13.44
C TYR A 411 19.05 4.14 12.02
N ALA A 412 17.85 4.05 11.46
CA ALA A 412 17.62 3.56 10.11
C ALA A 412 18.44 4.34 9.07
N TYR A 413 18.47 5.67 9.20
CA TYR A 413 19.20 6.53 8.27
C TYR A 413 20.72 6.37 8.42
N ALA A 414 21.22 6.35 9.66
CA ALA A 414 22.66 6.25 9.93
C ALA A 414 23.24 4.90 9.47
N THR A 415 22.51 3.80 9.69
CA THR A 415 22.93 2.46 9.26
C THR A 415 22.85 2.29 7.74
N TRP A 416 21.80 2.80 7.10
CA TRP A 416 21.63 2.73 5.65
C TRP A 416 22.72 3.49 4.89
N GLN A 417 23.14 4.66 5.39
CA GLN A 417 24.23 5.45 4.80
C GLN A 417 25.63 4.89 5.11
N GLY A 418 25.75 3.86 5.95
CA GLY A 418 27.03 3.36 6.45
C GLY A 418 27.80 4.35 7.34
N ILE A 419 27.13 5.38 7.86
CA ILE A 419 27.74 6.43 8.72
C ILE A 419 27.74 5.99 10.19
N GLY A 420 26.74 5.21 10.61
CA GLY A 420 26.65 4.67 11.96
C GLY A 420 26.82 3.15 11.99
N PRO A 421 27.38 2.58 13.07
CA PRO A 421 27.40 1.13 13.24
C PRO A 421 25.96 0.60 13.39
N SER A 422 25.68 -0.58 12.82
CA SER A 422 24.47 -1.33 13.14
C SER A 422 24.55 -1.89 14.56
N CYS A 423 23.41 -1.98 15.24
CA CYS A 423 23.30 -2.66 16.53
C CYS A 423 23.01 -4.16 16.41
N GLU A 424 23.10 -4.73 15.20
CA GLU A 424 22.79 -6.14 14.90
C GLU A 424 23.54 -7.12 15.81
N ARG A 425 24.85 -6.92 16.01
CA ARG A 425 25.64 -7.85 16.82
C ARG A 425 25.21 -7.82 18.28
N GLU A 426 24.91 -6.63 18.79
CA GLU A 426 24.54 -6.37 20.17
C GLU A 426 23.15 -6.95 20.48
N VAL A 427 22.16 -6.74 19.59
CA VAL A 427 20.82 -7.35 19.76
C VAL A 427 20.86 -8.87 19.61
N MET A 428 21.72 -9.40 18.72
CA MET A 428 21.92 -10.84 18.58
C MET A 428 22.61 -11.45 19.81
N ALA A 429 23.60 -10.75 20.39
CA ALA A 429 24.28 -11.19 21.60
C ALA A 429 23.30 -11.31 22.77
N GLU A 430 22.41 -10.32 22.94
CA GLU A 430 21.38 -10.33 23.98
C GLU A 430 20.39 -11.50 23.80
N LEU A 431 19.89 -11.70 22.58
CA LEU A 431 18.98 -12.81 22.29
C LEU A 431 19.62 -14.18 22.57
N VAL A 432 20.88 -14.38 22.16
CA VAL A 432 21.62 -15.61 22.41
C VAL A 432 21.85 -15.83 23.91
N GLU A 433 22.17 -14.78 24.65
CA GLU A 433 22.37 -14.87 26.10
C GLU A 433 21.08 -15.27 26.81
N LEU A 434 19.96 -14.62 26.50
CA LEU A 434 18.65 -14.92 27.06
C LEU A 434 18.24 -16.37 26.74
N HIS A 435 18.48 -16.82 25.51
CA HIS A 435 18.16 -18.19 25.08
C HIS A 435 19.00 -19.25 25.82
N ARG A 436 20.31 -19.02 26.01
CA ARG A 436 21.21 -19.95 26.74
C ARG A 436 20.78 -20.19 28.19
N ARG A 437 20.16 -19.21 28.82
CA ARG A 437 19.67 -19.29 30.21
C ARG A 437 18.19 -19.65 30.31
N GLY A 438 17.52 -19.92 29.17
CA GLY A 438 16.07 -20.06 29.13
C GLY A 438 15.51 -21.20 29.97
N ALA A 439 16.19 -22.35 30.02
CA ALA A 439 15.77 -23.47 30.87
C ALA A 439 15.85 -23.13 32.36
N GLU A 440 16.90 -22.39 32.78
CA GLU A 440 17.05 -21.93 34.15
C GLU A 440 15.94 -20.94 34.49
N TYR A 441 15.77 -19.90 33.69
CA TYR A 441 14.81 -18.83 33.94
C TYR A 441 13.35 -19.31 33.92
N ALA A 442 12.98 -20.19 32.98
CA ALA A 442 11.63 -20.74 32.90
C ALA A 442 11.26 -21.70 34.04
N SER A 443 12.23 -22.20 34.82
CA SER A 443 12.01 -23.20 35.87
C SER A 443 11.92 -22.64 37.29
N ARG A 444 12.26 -21.36 37.51
CA ARG A 444 12.44 -20.79 38.86
C ARG A 444 11.17 -20.73 39.71
N ASP A 445 10.02 -20.42 39.11
CA ASP A 445 8.73 -20.28 39.81
C ASP A 445 7.60 -21.08 39.13
N GLY A 446 7.95 -22.14 38.38
CA GLY A 446 6.99 -22.96 37.65
C GLY A 446 6.35 -22.20 36.47
N ARG A 447 5.04 -22.40 36.25
CA ARG A 447 4.36 -21.97 35.01
C ARG A 447 4.34 -20.46 34.79
N VAL A 448 4.19 -19.66 35.86
CA VAL A 448 4.21 -18.19 35.74
C VAL A 448 5.57 -17.70 35.24
N ALA A 449 6.66 -18.30 35.72
CA ALA A 449 7.99 -18.01 35.22
C ALA A 449 8.17 -18.42 33.74
N ALA A 450 7.55 -19.52 33.31
CA ALA A 450 7.58 -19.95 31.91
C ALA A 450 6.85 -18.97 30.97
N ASP A 451 5.68 -18.45 31.40
CA ASP A 451 4.95 -17.41 30.67
C ASP A 451 5.79 -16.12 30.62
N GLU A 452 6.21 -15.57 31.77
CA GLU A 452 7.02 -14.33 31.82
C GLU A 452 8.32 -14.44 31.00
N PHE A 453 9.00 -15.60 31.06
CA PHE A 453 10.18 -15.87 30.24
C PHE A 453 9.85 -15.88 28.73
N PHE A 454 8.77 -16.54 28.32
CA PHE A 454 8.35 -16.56 26.91
C PHE A 454 8.10 -15.14 26.39
N PHE A 455 7.43 -14.29 27.17
CA PHE A 455 7.21 -12.89 26.78
C PHE A 455 8.52 -12.10 26.68
N ALA A 456 9.45 -12.28 27.62
CA ALA A 456 10.77 -11.64 27.53
C ALA A 456 11.57 -12.12 26.31
N GLU A 457 11.58 -13.44 26.05
CA GLU A 457 12.27 -14.01 24.88
C GLU A 457 11.68 -13.50 23.57
N GLN A 458 10.35 -13.42 23.48
CA GLN A 458 9.69 -12.91 22.29
C GLN A 458 9.93 -11.42 22.07
N ASN A 459 10.00 -10.60 23.14
CA ASN A 459 10.43 -9.20 23.02
C ASN A 459 11.88 -9.09 22.52
N ALA A 460 12.81 -9.95 22.97
CA ALA A 460 14.19 -9.95 22.46
C ALA A 460 14.26 -10.32 20.96
N ARG A 461 13.42 -11.28 20.50
CA ARG A 461 13.28 -11.61 19.08
C ARG A 461 12.71 -10.45 18.27
N LEU A 462 11.73 -9.74 18.82
CA LEU A 462 11.18 -8.52 18.22
C LEU A 462 12.25 -7.45 18.07
N VAL A 463 13.04 -7.16 19.11
CA VAL A 463 14.15 -6.18 19.02
C VAL A 463 15.12 -6.53 17.89
N ARG A 464 15.48 -7.81 17.77
CA ARG A 464 16.34 -8.29 16.67
C ARG A 464 15.70 -8.07 15.30
N ASN A 465 14.43 -8.44 15.12
CA ASN A 465 13.77 -8.31 13.81
C ASN A 465 13.49 -6.83 13.48
N ALA A 466 13.19 -6.01 14.48
CA ALA A 466 12.98 -4.57 14.33
C ALA A 466 14.28 -3.85 13.95
N GLU A 467 15.42 -4.24 14.52
CA GLU A 467 16.74 -3.75 14.09
C GLU A 467 16.93 -3.97 12.58
N GLY A 468 16.70 -5.20 12.11
CA GLY A 468 16.79 -5.54 10.69
C GLY A 468 15.83 -4.73 9.82
N TYR A 469 14.58 -4.58 10.25
CA TYR A 469 13.57 -3.76 9.58
C TYR A 469 14.01 -2.30 9.44
N TYR A 470 14.49 -1.67 10.52
CA TYR A 470 14.93 -0.27 10.46
C TYR A 470 16.15 -0.10 9.56
N ARG A 471 17.07 -1.06 9.54
CA ARG A 471 18.24 -1.02 8.66
C ARG A 471 17.88 -1.10 7.17
N THR A 472 16.80 -1.80 6.82
CA THR A 472 16.29 -1.90 5.44
C THR A 472 15.22 -0.85 5.11
N MET A 473 14.80 -0.02 6.08
CA MET A 473 13.69 0.93 5.93
C MET A 473 13.86 1.89 4.74
N PHE A 474 15.11 2.22 4.39
CA PHE A 474 15.45 3.09 3.26
C PHE A 474 15.92 2.34 2.00
N GLY A 475 16.05 1.00 2.07
CA GLY A 475 16.54 0.13 0.99
C GLY A 475 15.47 -0.25 -0.05
N GLY A 476 14.20 -0.36 0.33
CA GLY A 476 13.08 -0.60 -0.59
C GLY A 476 11.78 -1.05 0.09
N ARG A 477 10.63 -0.60 -0.43
CA ARG A 477 9.29 -0.89 0.12
C ARG A 477 9.01 -2.39 0.31
N VAL A 478 9.33 -3.19 -0.70
CA VAL A 478 9.10 -4.65 -0.71
C VAL A 478 9.91 -5.35 0.38
N GLU A 479 11.16 -4.95 0.60
CA GLU A 479 12.02 -5.57 1.63
C GLU A 479 11.50 -5.29 3.04
N SER A 480 11.18 -4.03 3.34
CA SER A 480 10.61 -3.66 4.65
C SER A 480 9.25 -4.31 4.91
N TRP A 481 8.40 -4.42 3.88
CA TRP A 481 7.11 -5.09 3.96
C TRP A 481 7.30 -6.58 4.30
N ASN A 482 8.14 -7.27 3.54
CA ASN A 482 8.39 -8.69 3.71
C ASN A 482 8.97 -9.01 5.10
N LEU A 483 9.86 -8.15 5.63
CA LEU A 483 10.39 -8.33 6.99
C LEU A 483 9.32 -8.22 8.07
N ARG A 484 8.35 -7.30 7.91
CA ARG A 484 7.25 -7.14 8.87
C ARG A 484 6.34 -8.37 8.88
N ASP A 485 5.89 -8.83 7.72
CA ASP A 485 5.01 -10.00 7.61
C ASP A 485 5.72 -11.32 7.97
N GLN A 486 7.01 -11.44 7.67
CA GLN A 486 7.83 -12.55 8.17
C GLN A 486 7.93 -12.53 9.69
N HIS A 487 8.17 -11.36 10.30
CA HIS A 487 8.17 -11.24 11.76
C HIS A 487 6.82 -11.66 12.36
N MET A 488 5.69 -11.15 11.86
CA MET A 488 4.36 -11.54 12.37
C MET A 488 4.14 -13.05 12.27
N THR A 489 4.57 -13.67 11.17
CA THR A 489 4.48 -15.12 10.97
C THR A 489 5.37 -15.91 11.94
N GLU A 490 6.61 -15.44 12.18
CA GLU A 490 7.52 -16.02 13.15
C GLU A 490 6.97 -15.92 14.58
N SER A 491 6.44 -14.76 14.95
CA SER A 491 5.79 -14.47 16.23
C SER A 491 4.61 -15.41 16.46
N LEU A 492 3.74 -15.57 15.46
CA LEU A 492 2.62 -16.52 15.50
C LEU A 492 3.10 -17.96 15.70
N ARG A 493 4.16 -18.38 14.99
CA ARG A 493 4.75 -19.72 15.14
C ARG A 493 5.27 -19.94 16.55
N HIS A 494 6.00 -18.98 17.11
CA HIS A 494 6.52 -19.08 18.49
C HIS A 494 5.39 -19.16 19.51
N LEU A 495 4.34 -18.36 19.33
CA LEU A 495 3.13 -18.43 20.15
C LEU A 495 2.47 -19.81 20.08
N MET A 496 2.25 -20.36 18.88
CA MET A 496 1.66 -21.69 18.74
C MET A 496 2.52 -22.77 19.42
N GLN A 497 3.84 -22.73 19.23
CA GLN A 497 4.77 -23.65 19.89
C GLN A 497 4.72 -23.53 21.42
N PHE A 498 4.55 -22.32 21.95
CA PHE A 498 4.41 -22.08 23.37
C PHE A 498 3.09 -22.63 23.91
N LEU A 499 1.97 -22.35 23.24
CA LEU A 499 0.64 -22.86 23.61
C LEU A 499 0.56 -24.39 23.53
N ASP A 500 1.19 -24.98 22.50
CA ASP A 500 1.26 -26.43 22.29
C ASP A 500 1.91 -27.20 23.44
N LYS A 501 2.75 -26.55 24.27
CA LYS A 501 3.31 -27.16 25.49
C LYS A 501 2.26 -27.48 26.54
N SER A 502 1.18 -26.69 26.58
CA SER A 502 0.09 -26.86 27.53
C SER A 502 -1.06 -27.66 26.94
N HIS A 503 -1.37 -27.39 25.67
CA HIS A 503 -2.46 -28.03 24.95
C HIS A 503 -1.98 -28.42 23.56
N PRO A 504 -1.65 -29.70 23.31
CA PRO A 504 -1.21 -30.15 22.00
C PRO A 504 -2.20 -29.75 20.92
N ARG A 505 -1.70 -29.17 19.82
CA ARG A 505 -2.49 -28.65 18.70
C ARG A 505 -3.42 -27.50 19.09
N SER A 506 -2.91 -26.57 19.88
CA SER A 506 -3.57 -25.29 20.18
C SER A 506 -4.02 -24.60 18.90
N ARG A 507 -5.20 -23.98 18.97
CA ARG A 507 -5.85 -23.24 17.88
C ARG A 507 -5.82 -21.74 18.19
N VAL A 508 -5.53 -20.92 17.19
CA VAL A 508 -5.34 -19.46 17.34
C VAL A 508 -6.14 -18.70 16.29
N VAL A 509 -6.84 -17.66 16.73
CA VAL A 509 -7.49 -16.69 15.83
C VAL A 509 -6.51 -15.54 15.59
N VAL A 510 -6.38 -15.07 14.36
CA VAL A 510 -5.49 -13.95 14.00
C VAL A 510 -6.33 -12.79 13.48
N TRP A 511 -6.17 -11.58 14.03
CA TRP A 511 -6.81 -10.36 13.53
C TRP A 511 -5.76 -9.41 12.96
N ALA A 512 -5.88 -9.08 11.69
CA ALA A 512 -5.04 -8.10 11.01
C ALA A 512 -5.76 -7.63 9.75
N HIS A 513 -5.19 -6.67 9.03
CA HIS A 513 -5.76 -6.18 7.78
C HIS A 513 -5.84 -7.28 6.69
N ASN A 514 -6.79 -7.18 5.75
CA ASN A 514 -6.92 -8.09 4.59
C ASN A 514 -5.60 -8.21 3.81
N SER A 515 -4.83 -7.12 3.70
CA SER A 515 -3.52 -7.10 3.03
C SER A 515 -2.49 -8.00 3.70
N HIS A 516 -2.61 -8.25 5.01
CA HIS A 516 -1.78 -9.18 5.75
C HIS A 516 -2.34 -10.61 5.71
N LEU A 517 -3.67 -10.77 5.72
CA LEU A 517 -4.30 -12.07 5.97
C LEU A 517 -4.87 -12.80 4.76
N GLY A 518 -5.01 -12.16 3.60
CA GLY A 518 -5.32 -12.84 2.34
C GLY A 518 -4.10 -13.60 1.79
N ASP A 519 -4.26 -14.48 0.81
CA ASP A 519 -3.10 -15.06 0.11
C ASP A 519 -2.52 -14.05 -0.90
N ALA A 520 -1.35 -13.47 -0.61
CA ALA A 520 -0.73 -12.45 -1.47
C ALA A 520 -0.49 -12.92 -2.92
N ARG A 521 -0.32 -14.22 -3.18
CA ARG A 521 -0.13 -14.75 -4.55
C ARG A 521 -1.34 -14.50 -5.44
N ALA A 522 -2.50 -14.26 -4.85
CA ALA A 522 -3.73 -13.92 -5.53
C ALA A 522 -3.89 -12.41 -5.80
N THR A 523 -2.93 -11.57 -5.39
CA THR A 523 -3.03 -10.11 -5.45
C THR A 523 -1.91 -9.45 -6.25
N GLU A 524 -2.11 -8.19 -6.64
CA GLU A 524 -1.09 -7.32 -7.27
C GLU A 524 0.15 -7.13 -6.38
N MET A 525 -0.02 -7.20 -5.06
CA MET A 525 1.07 -7.11 -4.07
C MET A 525 2.03 -8.30 -4.24
N GLY A 526 1.51 -9.53 -4.33
CA GLY A 526 2.33 -10.72 -4.56
C GLY A 526 3.03 -10.72 -5.92
N GLN A 527 2.39 -10.16 -6.95
CA GLN A 527 3.03 -9.96 -8.27
C GLN A 527 4.21 -9.00 -8.20
N SER A 528 4.18 -8.06 -7.25
CA SER A 528 5.25 -7.10 -6.98
C SER A 528 6.34 -7.64 -6.03
N GLY A 529 6.23 -8.91 -5.60
CA GLY A 529 7.17 -9.57 -4.70
C GLY A 529 6.91 -9.35 -3.21
N GLU A 530 5.79 -8.72 -2.84
CA GLU A 530 5.36 -8.57 -1.45
C GLU A 530 4.76 -9.90 -0.94
N LEU A 531 5.24 -10.37 0.21
CA LEU A 531 4.72 -11.52 0.95
C LEU A 531 3.72 -11.05 2.00
N ASN A 532 2.85 -11.94 2.46
CA ASN A 532 2.04 -11.65 3.63
C ASN A 532 1.80 -12.85 4.55
N VAL A 533 1.30 -12.58 5.76
CA VAL A 533 1.00 -13.61 6.77
C VAL A 533 0.07 -14.68 6.21
N GLY A 534 -0.97 -14.30 5.47
CA GLY A 534 -1.94 -15.23 4.86
C GLY A 534 -1.29 -16.24 3.93
N GLN A 535 -0.44 -15.78 3.01
CA GLN A 535 0.34 -16.65 2.13
C GLN A 535 1.27 -17.57 2.95
N LEU A 536 2.08 -17.00 3.83
CA LEU A 536 3.11 -17.77 4.57
C LEU A 536 2.48 -18.82 5.49
N VAL A 537 1.35 -18.49 6.13
CA VAL A 537 0.57 -19.43 6.91
C VAL A 537 -0.02 -20.53 6.02
N ARG A 538 -0.61 -20.19 4.88
CA ARG A 538 -1.21 -21.18 3.98
C ARG A 538 -0.17 -22.12 3.39
N GLU A 539 1.01 -21.63 3.01
CA GLU A 539 2.13 -22.47 2.55
C GLU A 539 2.60 -23.48 3.61
N ARG A 540 2.50 -23.11 4.89
CA ARG A 540 2.99 -23.93 6.00
C ARG A 540 1.95 -24.85 6.63
N PHE A 541 0.71 -24.40 6.75
CA PHE A 541 -0.37 -25.11 7.45
C PHE A 541 -1.42 -25.68 6.49
N GLY A 542 -1.40 -25.30 5.21
CA GLY A 542 -2.33 -25.81 4.19
C GLY A 542 -3.78 -25.66 4.63
N ALA A 543 -4.52 -26.77 4.61
CA ALA A 543 -5.94 -26.82 4.96
C ALA A 543 -6.24 -26.58 6.46
N GLU A 544 -5.22 -26.55 7.33
CA GLU A 544 -5.37 -26.22 8.74
C GLU A 544 -5.42 -24.70 8.99
N ALA A 545 -5.26 -23.88 7.94
CA ALA A 545 -5.46 -22.44 7.98
C ALA A 545 -6.69 -22.05 7.16
N VAL A 546 -7.54 -21.20 7.75
CA VAL A 546 -8.75 -20.66 7.12
C VAL A 546 -8.64 -19.14 7.10
N LEU A 547 -8.74 -18.54 5.91
CA LEU A 547 -8.59 -17.11 5.68
C LEU A 547 -9.97 -16.51 5.40
N VAL A 548 -10.37 -15.52 6.20
CA VAL A 548 -11.67 -14.85 6.12
C VAL A 548 -11.45 -13.38 5.81
N GLY A 549 -11.84 -12.93 4.63
CA GLY A 549 -11.77 -11.53 4.21
C GLY A 549 -13.03 -10.76 4.58
N PHE A 550 -12.90 -9.44 4.75
CA PHE A 550 -14.04 -8.55 4.99
C PHE A 550 -14.07 -7.47 3.93
N THR A 551 -15.25 -7.00 3.52
CA THR A 551 -15.41 -5.97 2.49
C THR A 551 -16.58 -5.03 2.81
N THR A 552 -16.50 -3.79 2.33
CA THR A 552 -17.58 -2.79 2.46
C THR A 552 -17.67 -1.92 1.22
N SER A 553 -18.89 -1.55 0.81
CA SER A 553 -19.12 -0.69 -0.35
C SER A 553 -19.01 0.79 -0.01
N THR A 554 -19.53 1.21 1.15
CA THR A 554 -19.60 2.63 1.53
C THR A 554 -19.76 2.81 3.06
N GLY A 555 -19.91 4.05 3.51
CA GLY A 555 -20.28 4.40 4.87
C GLY A 555 -19.28 5.37 5.50
N THR A 556 -18.85 5.10 6.73
CA THR A 556 -17.84 5.90 7.43
C THR A 556 -16.72 5.05 8.02
N VAL A 557 -15.55 5.65 8.17
CA VAL A 557 -14.32 5.04 8.72
C VAL A 557 -13.62 6.01 9.65
N THR A 558 -13.03 5.53 10.75
CA THR A 558 -12.09 6.31 11.56
C THR A 558 -10.68 6.19 10.95
N ALA A 559 -10.15 7.29 10.44
CA ALA A 559 -8.83 7.32 9.82
C ALA A 559 -8.18 8.70 9.96
N ALA A 560 -6.84 8.76 9.86
CA ALA A 560 -6.11 10.01 9.80
C ALA A 560 -5.94 10.50 8.35
N THR A 561 -5.61 11.79 8.19
CA THR A 561 -5.23 12.39 6.90
C THR A 561 -3.79 12.05 6.51
N GLU A 562 -2.92 12.03 7.52
CA GLU A 562 -1.49 11.87 7.39
C GLU A 562 -0.96 11.09 8.60
N TRP A 563 0.28 10.61 8.49
CA TRP A 563 0.92 9.83 9.52
C TRP A 563 1.05 10.65 10.82
N ASP A 564 0.83 10.01 11.98
CA ASP A 564 0.76 10.66 13.30
C ASP A 564 -0.33 11.74 13.46
N GLY A 565 -1.21 11.91 12.46
CA GLY A 565 -2.34 12.82 12.51
C GLY A 565 -3.47 12.35 13.44
N PRO A 566 -4.38 13.24 13.84
CA PRO A 566 -5.52 12.88 14.69
C PRO A 566 -6.52 11.98 13.96
N ALA A 567 -7.30 11.23 14.75
CA ALA A 567 -8.39 10.42 14.24
C ALA A 567 -9.54 11.29 13.72
N HIS A 568 -10.02 11.01 12.51
CA HIS A 568 -11.20 11.66 11.93
C HIS A 568 -12.25 10.62 11.54
N ARG A 569 -13.52 10.95 11.75
CA ARG A 569 -14.64 10.21 11.14
C ARG A 569 -14.81 10.68 9.69
N ARG A 570 -14.45 9.83 8.74
CA ARG A 570 -14.43 10.13 7.30
C ARG A 570 -15.47 9.33 6.53
N HIS A 571 -15.93 9.85 5.40
CA HIS A 571 -16.85 9.17 4.50
C HIS A 571 -16.08 8.26 3.52
N VAL A 572 -16.42 6.98 3.53
CA VAL A 572 -15.91 6.05 2.53
C VAL A 572 -16.67 6.29 1.24
N ARG A 573 -15.98 6.54 0.13
CA ARG A 573 -16.63 6.78 -1.16
C ARG A 573 -17.34 5.51 -1.63
N PRO A 574 -18.38 5.62 -2.47
CA PRO A 574 -19.01 4.43 -3.06
C PRO A 574 -17.99 3.54 -3.78
N ALA A 575 -18.19 2.22 -3.71
CA ALA A 575 -17.33 1.24 -4.36
C ALA A 575 -17.09 1.54 -5.85
N LEU A 576 -15.83 1.42 -6.29
CA LEU A 576 -15.44 1.72 -7.66
C LEU A 576 -16.02 0.70 -8.65
N ALA A 577 -16.36 1.16 -9.86
CA ALA A 577 -16.75 0.26 -10.94
C ALA A 577 -15.63 -0.77 -11.21
N GLY A 578 -16.00 -2.04 -11.39
CA GLY A 578 -15.05 -3.14 -11.60
C GLY A 578 -14.41 -3.71 -10.32
N SER A 579 -14.82 -3.26 -9.14
CA SER A 579 -14.44 -3.85 -7.85
C SER A 579 -15.37 -4.98 -7.41
N TYR A 580 -14.88 -5.86 -6.53
CA TYR A 580 -15.74 -6.85 -5.87
C TYR A 580 -16.80 -6.18 -5.02
N GLU A 581 -16.46 -5.11 -4.30
CA GLU A 581 -17.37 -4.34 -3.47
C GLU A 581 -18.54 -3.80 -4.30
N ARG A 582 -18.29 -3.40 -5.56
CA ARG A 582 -19.35 -2.98 -6.48
C ARG A 582 -20.25 -4.14 -6.90
N ILE A 583 -19.68 -5.30 -7.22
CA ILE A 583 -20.47 -6.52 -7.53
C ILE A 583 -21.39 -6.85 -6.35
N PHE A 584 -20.84 -6.79 -5.13
CA PHE A 584 -21.55 -7.10 -3.89
C PHE A 584 -22.64 -6.09 -3.57
N HIS A 585 -22.37 -4.79 -3.70
CA HIS A 585 -23.34 -3.72 -3.54
C HIS A 585 -24.55 -3.89 -4.46
N GLU A 586 -24.30 -4.22 -5.73
CA GLU A 586 -25.36 -4.39 -6.73
C GLU A 586 -26.26 -5.62 -6.46
N THR A 587 -25.86 -6.54 -5.58
CA THR A 587 -26.74 -7.66 -5.18
C THR A 587 -28.00 -7.15 -4.46
N GLY A 588 -27.93 -6.00 -3.79
CA GLY A 588 -28.97 -5.45 -2.93
C GLY A 588 -29.10 -6.17 -1.58
N ILE A 589 -28.12 -7.02 -1.21
CA ILE A 589 -28.10 -7.73 0.07
C ILE A 589 -27.20 -6.93 1.04
N PRO A 590 -27.75 -6.36 2.13
CA PRO A 590 -26.98 -5.46 2.99
C PRO A 590 -25.79 -6.10 3.73
N ARG A 591 -25.90 -7.40 4.04
CA ARG A 591 -24.89 -8.14 4.79
C ARG A 591 -24.97 -9.64 4.52
N PHE A 592 -23.84 -10.24 4.16
CA PHE A 592 -23.79 -11.65 3.81
C PHE A 592 -22.39 -12.26 3.95
N LEU A 593 -22.35 -13.58 4.02
CA LEU A 593 -21.15 -14.42 3.99
C LEU A 593 -21.08 -15.16 2.64
N LEU A 594 -19.89 -15.19 2.05
CA LEU A 594 -19.55 -15.97 0.85
C LEU A 594 -18.67 -17.16 1.23
N PRO A 595 -19.18 -18.40 1.18
CA PRO A 595 -18.42 -19.58 1.53
C PRO A 595 -17.62 -20.14 0.34
N LEU A 596 -16.63 -19.37 -0.13
CA LEU A 596 -15.83 -19.66 -1.34
C LEU A 596 -15.11 -21.01 -1.29
N ARG A 597 -14.71 -21.46 -0.09
CA ARG A 597 -14.09 -22.77 0.14
C ARG A 597 -15.03 -23.94 -0.15
N THR A 598 -16.32 -23.81 0.14
CA THR A 598 -17.28 -24.91 0.08
C THR A 598 -18.26 -24.83 -1.09
N ASP A 599 -18.41 -23.65 -1.71
CA ASP A 599 -19.24 -23.44 -2.90
C ASP A 599 -18.35 -23.10 -4.11
N LEU A 600 -18.04 -24.12 -4.91
CA LEU A 600 -17.18 -24.01 -6.10
C LEU A 600 -17.82 -23.20 -7.23
N ASP A 601 -19.15 -23.18 -7.34
CA ASP A 601 -19.85 -22.38 -8.35
C ASP A 601 -19.71 -20.89 -8.01
N LEU A 602 -19.86 -20.55 -6.73
CA LEU A 602 -19.64 -19.20 -6.23
C LEU A 602 -18.17 -18.78 -6.39
N ALA A 603 -17.22 -19.66 -6.03
CA ALA A 603 -15.80 -19.41 -6.23
C ALA A 603 -15.45 -19.19 -7.70
N SER A 604 -15.97 -20.02 -8.60
CA SER A 604 -15.75 -19.88 -10.05
C SER A 604 -16.35 -18.58 -10.60
N ALA A 605 -17.47 -18.11 -10.05
CA ALA A 605 -18.09 -16.86 -10.47
C ALA A 605 -17.27 -15.62 -10.07
N LEU A 606 -16.41 -15.74 -9.04
CA LEU A 606 -15.59 -14.67 -8.48
C LEU A 606 -14.08 -14.88 -8.70
N ALA A 607 -13.70 -15.77 -9.63
CA ALA A 607 -12.30 -16.12 -9.89
C ALA A 607 -11.51 -15.08 -10.72
N GLY A 608 -12.22 -14.23 -11.47
CA GLY A 608 -11.60 -13.22 -12.33
C GLY A 608 -10.95 -12.09 -11.53
N PRO A 609 -9.87 -11.46 -12.01
CA PRO A 609 -9.25 -10.34 -11.30
C PRO A 609 -10.16 -9.12 -11.28
N HIS A 610 -10.42 -8.58 -10.09
CA HIS A 610 -11.17 -7.34 -9.87
C HIS A 610 -10.43 -6.45 -8.87
N LEU A 611 -10.85 -5.19 -8.78
CA LEU A 611 -10.36 -4.31 -7.73
C LEU A 611 -10.88 -4.79 -6.36
N GLU A 612 -10.03 -4.74 -5.35
CA GLU A 612 -10.36 -4.97 -3.94
C GLU A 612 -9.95 -3.74 -3.13
N ARG A 613 -10.82 -3.28 -2.24
CA ARG A 613 -10.57 -2.11 -1.39
C ARG A 613 -9.76 -2.49 -0.15
N ALA A 614 -8.78 -1.65 0.18
CA ALA A 614 -7.92 -1.77 1.35
C ALA A 614 -7.61 -0.39 1.96
N ILE A 615 -8.28 -0.05 3.06
CA ILE A 615 -8.10 1.24 3.75
C ILE A 615 -7.27 1.03 5.02
N GLY A 616 -6.05 1.53 5.03
CA GLY A 616 -5.20 1.49 6.23
C GLY A 616 -5.65 2.47 7.32
N VAL A 617 -4.68 2.88 8.13
CA VAL A 617 -4.88 3.88 9.21
C VAL A 617 -5.01 5.31 8.65
N ILE A 618 -4.58 5.50 7.39
CA ILE A 618 -4.75 6.73 6.62
C ILE A 618 -5.78 6.45 5.53
N TYR A 619 -6.70 7.40 5.33
CA TYR A 619 -7.66 7.35 4.24
C TYR A 619 -7.61 8.62 3.40
N ALA A 620 -7.28 8.47 2.12
CA ALA A 620 -7.09 9.52 1.13
C ALA A 620 -8.13 9.39 0.00
N PRO A 621 -9.35 9.96 0.15
CA PRO A 621 -10.45 9.80 -0.80
C PRO A 621 -10.15 10.38 -2.19
N ASP A 622 -9.34 11.44 -2.28
CA ASP A 622 -8.97 12.08 -3.54
C ASP A 622 -8.12 11.18 -4.45
N THR A 623 -7.39 10.24 -3.85
CA THR A 623 -6.52 9.29 -4.56
C THR A 623 -6.95 7.84 -4.37
N GLU A 624 -8.21 7.59 -3.97
CA GLU A 624 -8.66 6.30 -3.44
C GLU A 624 -8.34 5.12 -4.34
N ARG A 625 -8.56 5.22 -5.66
CA ARG A 625 -8.21 4.14 -6.61
C ARG A 625 -6.73 3.74 -6.53
N ARG A 626 -5.83 4.69 -6.30
CA ARG A 626 -4.38 4.42 -6.23
C ARG A 626 -3.94 4.03 -4.83
N SER A 627 -4.48 4.67 -3.79
CA SER A 627 -4.01 4.49 -2.42
C SER A 627 -4.70 3.34 -1.69
N HIS A 628 -5.91 2.95 -2.10
CA HIS A 628 -6.78 2.04 -1.36
C HIS A 628 -7.41 0.94 -2.22
N TYR A 629 -6.93 0.73 -3.45
CA TYR A 629 -7.36 -0.39 -4.28
C TYR A 629 -6.18 -1.06 -4.97
N PHE A 630 -6.23 -2.38 -5.03
CA PHE A 630 -5.33 -3.21 -5.82
C PHE A 630 -6.13 -4.30 -6.55
N HIS A 631 -5.54 -4.94 -7.57
CA HIS A 631 -6.20 -6.07 -8.21
C HIS A 631 -6.02 -7.36 -7.40
N ALA A 632 -7.11 -8.11 -7.24
CA ALA A 632 -7.12 -9.38 -6.52
C ALA A 632 -8.00 -10.43 -7.20
N ARG A 633 -7.69 -11.70 -6.93
CA ARG A 633 -8.51 -12.87 -7.26
C ARG A 633 -9.10 -13.40 -5.95
N LEU A 634 -10.28 -12.92 -5.60
CA LEU A 634 -10.86 -13.03 -4.25
C LEU A 634 -11.01 -14.49 -3.80
N ALA A 635 -11.46 -15.37 -4.72
CA ALA A 635 -11.63 -16.80 -4.44
C ALA A 635 -10.31 -17.58 -4.25
N GLU A 636 -9.18 -17.05 -4.74
CA GLU A 636 -7.85 -17.60 -4.45
C GLU A 636 -7.27 -16.98 -3.17
N GLN A 637 -7.66 -15.76 -2.85
CA GLN A 637 -7.17 -15.00 -1.70
C GLN A 637 -7.78 -15.49 -0.38
N PHE A 638 -9.09 -15.73 -0.33
CA PHE A 638 -9.83 -16.06 0.89
C PHE A 638 -10.68 -17.33 0.76
N ASP A 639 -10.83 -18.05 1.87
CA ASP A 639 -11.75 -19.19 1.99
C ASP A 639 -13.20 -18.73 2.20
N PHE A 640 -13.37 -17.62 2.92
CA PHE A 640 -14.66 -17.00 3.20
C PHE A 640 -14.55 -15.48 3.05
N VAL A 641 -15.62 -14.82 2.62
CA VAL A 641 -15.68 -13.36 2.59
C VAL A 641 -16.96 -12.87 3.26
N LEU A 642 -16.80 -11.98 4.24
CA LEU A 642 -17.89 -11.23 4.83
C LEU A 642 -18.06 -9.91 4.10
N HIS A 643 -19.28 -9.61 3.65
CA HIS A 643 -19.60 -8.31 3.08
C HIS A 643 -20.64 -7.60 3.94
N ILE A 644 -20.40 -6.31 4.20
CA ILE A 644 -21.33 -5.40 4.86
C ILE A 644 -21.38 -4.15 3.99
N ASP A 645 -22.53 -3.90 3.35
CA ASP A 645 -22.62 -2.92 2.27
C ASP A 645 -22.36 -1.49 2.74
N GLU A 646 -22.94 -1.12 3.88
CA GLU A 646 -22.75 0.18 4.53
C GLU A 646 -22.26 -0.01 5.97
N THR A 647 -21.14 0.65 6.28
CA THR A 647 -20.43 0.51 7.56
C THR A 647 -20.24 1.83 8.30
N ARG A 648 -19.91 1.78 9.59
CA ARG A 648 -19.72 2.94 10.46
C ARG A 648 -18.29 3.03 10.97
N ALA A 649 -17.85 4.25 11.20
CA ALA A 649 -16.56 4.53 11.82
C ALA A 649 -16.50 3.94 13.23
N VAL A 650 -15.40 3.23 13.54
CA VAL A 650 -15.15 2.68 14.88
C VAL A 650 -14.96 3.82 15.88
N GLU A 651 -15.58 3.73 17.05
CA GLU A 651 -15.53 4.78 18.06
C GLU A 651 -14.24 4.67 18.90
N PRO A 652 -13.30 5.64 18.79
CA PRO A 652 -12.10 5.65 19.61
C PRO A 652 -12.45 5.89 21.08
N LEU A 653 -11.64 5.37 22.01
CA LEU A 653 -11.83 5.69 23.44
C LEU A 653 -11.58 7.18 23.72
N GLU A 654 -10.61 7.79 23.03
CA GLU A 654 -10.37 9.23 23.07
C GLU A 654 -11.10 9.94 21.94
N ARG A 655 -12.33 10.39 22.21
CA ARG A 655 -13.09 11.24 21.28
C ARG A 655 -12.52 12.65 21.25
N THR A 656 -11.89 13.02 20.14
CA THR A 656 -11.42 14.38 19.90
C THR A 656 -12.51 15.22 19.23
N ALA A 657 -12.47 16.55 19.39
CA ALA A 657 -13.40 17.46 18.72
C ALA A 657 -13.39 17.28 17.18
N ALA A 658 -12.24 16.93 16.60
CA ALA A 658 -12.08 16.63 15.18
C ALA A 658 -12.83 15.35 14.76
N TRP A 659 -12.83 14.33 15.61
CA TRP A 659 -13.60 13.11 15.37
C TRP A 659 -15.11 13.35 15.52
N GLU A 660 -15.52 14.12 16.53
CA GLU A 660 -16.93 14.44 16.76
C GLU A 660 -17.55 15.26 15.62
N ALA A 661 -16.81 16.28 15.15
CA ALA A 661 -17.20 17.07 13.99
C ALA A 661 -17.38 16.18 12.75
N GLY A 662 -16.42 15.27 12.52
CA GLY A 662 -16.38 14.42 11.33
C GLY A 662 -16.21 15.20 10.03
N GLU A 663 -16.17 14.50 8.90
CA GLU A 663 -16.29 15.13 7.58
C GLU A 663 -17.71 15.69 7.38
N VAL A 664 -17.78 16.92 6.88
CA VAL A 664 -19.05 17.53 6.46
C VAL A 664 -19.47 16.84 5.16
N ALA A 665 -20.74 16.42 5.06
CA ALA A 665 -21.25 15.78 3.85
C ALA A 665 -21.00 16.64 2.59
N GLU A 666 -20.60 16.03 1.47
CA GLU A 666 -20.34 16.73 0.19
C GLU A 666 -21.52 17.59 -0.31
N THR A 667 -22.73 17.36 0.21
CA THR A 667 -23.95 18.13 -0.10
C THR A 667 -24.10 19.42 0.70
N TYR A 668 -23.15 19.79 1.57
CA TYR A 668 -23.21 21.06 2.29
C TYR A 668 -22.91 22.21 1.32
N PRO A 669 -23.79 23.22 1.16
CA PRO A 669 -23.51 24.36 0.31
C PRO A 669 -22.35 25.16 0.91
N SER A 670 -21.15 25.00 0.35
CA SER A 670 -20.01 25.86 0.65
C SER A 670 -20.19 27.18 -0.11
N GLY A 671 -21.02 28.06 0.43
CA GLY A 671 -21.28 29.37 -0.16
C GLY A 671 -22.40 30.10 0.57
N LEU A 672 -22.08 30.67 1.73
CA LEU A 672 -22.72 31.87 2.27
C LEU A 672 -21.65 32.81 2.81
#